data_AF-A0A0B5A169-F1
#
_entry.id   AF-A0A0B5A169-F1
#
_cell.length_a   1.000
_cell.length_b   1.000
_cell.length_c   1.000
_cell.angle_alpha   90.00
_cell.angle_beta   90.00
_cell.angle_gamma   90.00
#
_symmetry.space_group_name_H-M   'P 1'
#
loop_
_entity.id
_entity.type
_entity.pdbx_description
1 polymer ?
#
loop_
_entity_poly.entity_id
_entity_poly.type
_entity_poly.pdbx_seq_one_letter_code
_entity_poly.pdbx_strand_id
1 'polypeptide(L)'
;MDDAKKEFLKEFGEDYGYPNGPKSIEQIRDTEFKRLQGLVYLDHAGATLYSELQMESVFNDLTSNVYGNPHSQSDSSSATLEILSDARQQVLDYFNASPKDYKCIFTSGATAALKLVGEAFPWTCNSNFMYTMENHNSVLGIREYALGQGAVAIAVDIEDVHPVTSGETISMKISPHQVQRRKAAGLLEGEPTGDVYNLFAFPSECNFSGLRFGLDLVKIIKEDSRRISGISSVCKNGQWMVLIDAAKGSATMPPDLSKYPADFVTISFYKLFGYPTGLGALIVRNDTAKLLKKTYFSGGTVAASIADIDFIKRREHIEEMFEDGTASFLSVASIRHGFKILNSLTVSAISRHTTSLTLYTRKMLLALRHGDGSSMCILYGHDNSMEPCHEMGPIVSFNLQRPDGSWYGYREVEKLASLSGIQLRTGCFCNPGACAKYLGLSHFELLSNTEAGHVCWDDHDIINGKPTGAVRVSFGYMSTFEEAKKFVDFVASSFLLSSNHIGHGNHLKGLEKGFSDTGYYLKSITIYPIKSCGGFCTRSWPLSNNGLKHDREWILKSLSGEILTQKKVPEMCFISTFIDLSQGMLFVESPRCKERLQIRLESDVYDDSIEDIELYGQRYKVYNYSNETNVWFSEAISKPCTLLRYSSSSHDFMLNKTNGAVTCRDAKSMLNFANEAQFLLVSEESVSDLNKRLSSDVQKGICGTAMQINASRFRPNLVVSGGRPYDEDGWRHIRIGNKYFSVSSNNLPNDLTEQSSCYCAI
;
A
#
# COMPACT_ATOMS: atom_id res chain seq x y z
N MET A 1 21.74 3.20 -29.73
CA MET A 1 21.10 4.01 -28.69
C MET A 1 19.73 4.40 -29.21
N ASP A 2 18.68 4.01 -28.49
CA ASP A 2 17.28 4.32 -28.79
C ASP A 2 17.08 5.83 -28.97
N ASP A 3 16.22 6.27 -29.90
CA ASP A 3 16.03 7.69 -30.21
C ASP A 3 15.41 8.44 -29.02
N ALA A 4 14.56 7.76 -28.24
CA ALA A 4 14.03 8.30 -26.98
C ALA A 4 15.14 8.59 -25.95
N LYS A 5 16.17 7.74 -25.86
CA LYS A 5 17.31 7.96 -24.95
C LYS A 5 18.14 9.16 -25.39
N LYS A 6 18.32 9.36 -26.70
CA LYS A 6 19.05 10.54 -27.22
C LYS A 6 18.32 11.84 -26.90
N GLU A 7 16.99 11.87 -27.06
CA GLU A 7 16.19 13.04 -26.73
C GLU A 7 16.22 13.33 -25.22
N PHE A 8 16.07 12.29 -24.39
CA PHE A 8 16.21 12.42 -22.94
C PHE A 8 17.58 12.96 -22.52
N LEU A 9 18.68 12.43 -23.09
CA LEU A 9 20.03 12.91 -22.78
C LEU A 9 20.30 14.32 -23.33
N LYS A 10 19.62 14.74 -24.40
CA LYS A 10 19.70 16.12 -24.88
C LYS A 10 19.05 17.09 -23.89
N GLU A 11 17.96 16.67 -23.25
CA GLU A 11 17.22 17.49 -22.28
C GLU A 11 17.84 17.46 -20.87
N PHE A 12 18.29 16.29 -20.41
CA PHE A 12 18.68 16.06 -19.02
C PHE A 12 20.12 15.53 -18.83
N GLY A 13 20.94 15.45 -19.88
CA GLY A 13 22.26 14.79 -19.82
C GLY A 13 23.25 15.40 -18.82
N GLU A 14 23.14 16.70 -18.53
CA GLU A 14 23.98 17.39 -17.54
C GLU A 14 23.62 17.02 -16.08
N ASP A 15 22.41 16.52 -15.85
CA ASP A 15 21.85 16.22 -14.53
C ASP A 15 21.70 14.71 -14.27
N TYR A 16 21.40 13.95 -15.33
CA TYR A 16 21.13 12.52 -15.26
C TYR A 16 22.42 11.70 -15.24
N GLY A 17 22.45 10.71 -14.35
CA GLY A 17 23.39 9.59 -14.47
C GLY A 17 24.77 9.84 -13.87
N TYR A 18 24.89 10.87 -13.03
CA TYR A 18 26.11 11.25 -12.31
C TYR A 18 27.29 11.58 -13.23
N PRO A 19 27.17 12.58 -14.13
CA PRO A 19 28.23 12.89 -15.12
C PRO A 19 29.56 13.30 -14.47
N ASN A 20 29.51 13.88 -13.27
CA ASN A 20 30.69 14.23 -12.45
C ASN A 20 30.91 13.27 -11.27
N GLY A 21 30.20 12.14 -11.25
CA GLY A 21 30.30 11.14 -10.20
C GLY A 21 31.46 10.16 -10.42
N PRO A 22 31.80 9.36 -9.41
CA PRO A 22 32.86 8.37 -9.51
C PRO A 22 32.51 7.18 -10.42
N LYS A 23 31.21 6.95 -10.67
CA LYS A 23 30.66 5.93 -11.54
C LYS A 23 29.46 6.50 -12.28
N SER A 24 29.28 6.09 -13.54
CA SER A 24 28.02 6.36 -14.24
C SER A 24 26.88 5.54 -13.64
N ILE A 25 25.63 5.95 -13.90
CA ILE A 25 24.46 5.18 -13.46
C ILE A 25 24.47 3.74 -14.00
N GLU A 26 24.89 3.52 -15.25
CA GLU A 26 25.02 2.17 -15.82
C GLU A 26 26.03 1.34 -15.03
N GLN A 27 27.20 1.91 -14.69
CA GLN A 27 28.20 1.22 -13.87
C GLN A 27 27.67 0.90 -12.47
N ILE A 28 26.90 1.80 -11.85
CA ILE A 28 26.27 1.56 -10.54
C ILE A 28 25.27 0.39 -10.65
N ARG A 29 24.41 0.36 -11.67
CA ARG A 29 23.45 -0.73 -11.88
C ARG A 29 24.16 -2.08 -12.07
N ASP A 30 25.17 -2.11 -12.94
CA ASP A 30 25.85 -3.33 -13.35
C ASP A 30 26.75 -3.89 -12.26
N THR A 31 27.28 -3.04 -11.36
CA THR A 31 28.23 -3.47 -10.32
C THR A 31 27.61 -3.63 -8.94
N GLU A 32 26.54 -2.88 -8.61
CA GLU A 32 26.02 -2.82 -7.24
C GLU A 32 24.54 -3.22 -7.08
N PHE A 33 23.82 -3.43 -8.19
CA PHE A 33 22.40 -3.77 -8.22
C PHE A 33 22.08 -4.84 -9.27
N LYS A 34 22.96 -5.83 -9.42
CA LYS A 34 22.81 -6.92 -10.41
C LYS A 34 21.51 -7.69 -10.24
N ARG A 35 21.06 -7.84 -8.99
CA ARG A 35 19.79 -8.52 -8.64
C ARG A 35 18.52 -7.85 -9.20
N LEU A 36 18.62 -6.63 -9.73
CA LEU A 36 17.52 -5.95 -10.41
C LEU A 36 17.48 -6.24 -11.92
N GLN A 37 18.37 -7.08 -12.45
CA GLN A 37 18.33 -7.44 -13.87
C GLN A 37 16.98 -8.09 -14.22
N GLY A 38 16.24 -7.48 -15.16
CA GLY A 38 14.91 -7.93 -15.58
C GLY A 38 13.75 -7.42 -14.72
N LEU A 39 14.02 -6.74 -13.60
CA LEU A 39 13.02 -6.19 -12.69
C LEU A 39 13.08 -4.66 -12.66
N VAL A 40 11.95 -3.99 -12.80
CA VAL A 40 11.82 -2.53 -12.64
C VAL A 40 11.30 -2.24 -11.24
N TYR A 41 12.08 -1.59 -10.39
CA TYR A 41 11.68 -1.24 -9.03
C TYR A 41 11.41 0.26 -8.89
N LEU A 42 10.15 0.63 -8.63
CA LEU A 42 9.68 2.02 -8.56
C LEU A 42 8.97 2.33 -7.24
N ASP A 43 9.30 1.63 -6.15
CA ASP A 43 8.76 1.88 -4.80
C ASP A 43 9.80 2.43 -3.81
N HIS A 44 10.73 3.26 -4.30
CA HIS A 44 11.78 3.90 -3.49
C HIS A 44 11.23 4.84 -2.38
N ALA A 45 10.02 5.37 -2.52
CA ALA A 45 9.35 6.13 -1.46
C ALA A 45 8.81 5.24 -0.33
N GLY A 46 8.52 3.96 -0.61
CA GLY A 46 8.19 2.95 0.39
C GLY A 46 9.44 2.53 1.16
N ALA A 47 10.42 1.98 0.43
CA ALA A 47 11.75 1.61 0.91
C ALA A 47 12.74 1.68 -0.27
N THR A 48 13.92 2.25 -0.06
CA THR A 48 14.98 2.18 -1.08
C THR A 48 15.79 0.91 -0.93
N LEU A 49 16.67 0.62 -1.90
CA LEU A 49 17.46 -0.61 -1.92
C LEU A 49 18.89 -0.34 -1.46
N TYR A 50 19.47 -1.28 -0.72
CA TYR A 50 20.89 -1.26 -0.33
C TYR A 50 21.77 -1.69 -1.51
N SER A 51 23.01 -1.25 -1.59
CA SER A 51 23.92 -1.71 -2.67
C SER A 51 24.67 -2.98 -2.27
N GLU A 52 25.08 -3.80 -3.25
CA GLU A 52 25.92 -4.99 -2.98
C GLU A 52 27.24 -4.60 -2.28
N LEU A 53 27.87 -3.50 -2.72
CA LEU A 53 29.08 -2.95 -2.09
C LEU A 53 28.84 -2.48 -0.64
N GLN A 54 27.66 -1.94 -0.35
CA GLN A 54 27.29 -1.58 1.03
C GLN A 54 27.31 -2.81 1.92
N MET A 55 26.68 -3.89 1.48
CA MET A 55 26.57 -5.13 2.25
C MET A 55 27.91 -5.84 2.40
N GLU A 56 28.74 -5.86 1.35
CA GLU A 56 30.12 -6.36 1.44
C GLU A 56 30.94 -5.56 2.45
N SER A 57 30.80 -4.24 2.47
CA SER A 57 31.52 -3.38 3.41
C SER A 57 31.06 -3.60 4.86
N VAL A 58 29.75 -3.76 5.08
CA VAL A 58 29.18 -4.09 6.39
C VAL A 58 29.65 -5.46 6.85
N PHE A 59 29.62 -6.46 5.96
CA PHE A 59 30.10 -7.80 6.28
C PHE A 59 31.56 -7.77 6.72
N ASN A 60 32.42 -7.13 5.94
CA ASN A 60 33.84 -6.98 6.26
C ASN A 60 34.07 -6.24 7.58
N ASP A 61 33.31 -5.18 7.88
CA ASP A 61 33.39 -4.46 9.16
C ASP A 61 33.04 -5.39 10.33
N LEU A 62 31.90 -6.08 10.24
CA LEU A 62 31.41 -6.94 11.32
C LEU A 62 32.25 -8.21 11.53
N THR A 63 32.91 -8.73 10.50
CA THR A 63 33.79 -9.91 10.65
C THR A 63 35.21 -9.55 11.10
N SER A 64 35.63 -8.30 10.88
CA SER A 64 36.99 -7.85 11.20
C SER A 64 37.10 -7.17 12.56
N ASN A 65 35.99 -6.71 13.13
CA ASN A 65 35.94 -5.95 14.37
C ASN A 65 35.12 -6.66 15.46
N VAL A 66 35.50 -6.48 16.72
CA VAL A 66 34.77 -7.00 17.88
C VAL A 66 33.96 -5.87 18.51
N TYR A 67 32.64 -5.96 18.41
CA TYR A 67 31.70 -5.00 18.99
C TYR A 67 31.14 -5.52 20.32
N GLY A 68 31.32 -4.74 21.38
CA GLY A 68 30.79 -5.04 22.72
C GLY A 68 29.51 -4.25 23.01
N ASN A 69 28.73 -4.67 24.02
CA ASN A 69 27.62 -3.85 24.50
C ASN A 69 28.18 -2.53 25.09
N PRO A 70 27.76 -1.35 24.58
CA PRO A 70 28.34 -0.04 24.93
C PRO A 70 28.17 0.36 26.40
N HIS A 71 27.38 -0.38 27.19
CA HIS A 71 27.22 -0.14 28.62
C HIS A 71 28.20 -0.94 29.50
N SER A 72 29.09 -1.74 28.90
CA SER A 72 30.09 -2.54 29.63
C SER A 72 31.38 -1.75 29.85
N GLN A 73 32.20 -2.16 30.82
CA GLN A 73 33.54 -1.60 31.04
C GLN A 73 34.60 -2.52 30.40
N SER A 74 34.73 -2.47 29.07
CA SER A 74 35.72 -3.22 28.29
C SER A 74 36.20 -2.40 27.09
N ASP A 75 37.38 -2.72 26.54
CA ASP A 75 37.92 -2.03 25.36
C ASP A 75 36.97 -2.11 24.15
N SER A 76 36.35 -3.28 23.93
CA SER A 76 35.35 -3.47 22.86
C SER A 76 34.07 -2.64 23.07
N SER A 77 33.69 -2.37 24.33
CA SER A 77 32.57 -1.50 24.67
C SER A 77 32.92 -0.04 24.38
N SER A 78 34.11 0.41 24.81
CA SER A 78 34.61 1.76 24.54
C SER A 78 34.71 2.05 23.04
N ALA A 79 35.28 1.13 22.25
CA ALA A 79 35.34 1.26 20.79
C ALA A 79 33.95 1.32 20.15
N THR A 80 32.98 0.57 20.69
CA THR A 80 31.58 0.63 20.22
C THR A 80 30.95 2.00 20.53
N LEU A 81 31.25 2.57 21.70
CA LEU A 81 30.76 3.90 22.09
C LEU A 81 31.32 5.02 21.20
N GLU A 82 32.60 4.94 20.82
CA GLU A 82 33.21 5.86 19.86
C GLU A 82 32.49 5.78 18.51
N ILE A 83 32.22 4.58 18.01
CA ILE A 83 31.51 4.37 16.75
C ILE A 83 30.07 4.90 16.81
N LEU A 84 29.38 4.73 17.93
CA LEU A 84 28.07 5.34 18.14
C LEU A 84 28.15 6.87 18.12
N SER A 85 29.19 7.45 18.73
CA SER A 85 29.39 8.90 18.77
C SER A 85 29.69 9.46 17.38
N ASP A 86 30.54 8.79 16.60
CA ASP A 86 30.83 9.13 15.20
C ASP A 86 29.58 9.03 14.33
N ALA A 87 28.77 8.00 14.53
CA ALA A 87 27.50 7.84 13.81
C ALA A 87 26.52 8.97 14.13
N ARG A 88 26.45 9.44 15.38
CA ARG A 88 25.64 10.62 15.74
C ARG A 88 26.16 11.88 15.05
N GLN A 89 27.47 12.10 15.07
CA GLN A 89 28.08 13.25 14.41
C GLN A 89 27.78 13.23 12.91
N GLN A 90 27.94 12.07 12.26
CA GLN A 90 27.62 11.90 10.84
C GLN A 90 26.16 12.22 10.51
N VAL A 91 25.22 11.83 11.36
CA VAL A 91 23.80 12.21 11.20
C VAL A 91 23.62 13.72 11.36
N LEU A 92 24.23 14.34 12.36
CA LEU A 92 24.14 15.78 12.57
C LEU A 92 24.74 16.57 11.39
N ASP A 93 25.90 16.16 10.89
CA ASP A 93 26.57 16.75 9.73
C ASP A 93 25.67 16.69 8.48
N TYR A 94 24.95 15.57 8.29
CA TYR A 94 24.03 15.40 7.17
C TYR A 94 22.89 16.42 7.14
N PHE A 95 22.49 16.96 8.31
CA PHE A 95 21.46 18.00 8.43
C PHE A 95 22.06 19.39 8.69
N ASN A 96 23.38 19.57 8.56
CA ASN A 96 24.10 20.80 8.95
C ASN A 96 23.76 21.24 10.38
N ALA A 97 23.61 20.28 11.29
CA ALA A 97 23.22 20.51 12.67
C ALA A 97 24.47 20.56 13.56
N SER A 98 24.68 21.69 14.25
CA SER A 98 25.79 21.83 15.19
C SER A 98 25.55 20.95 16.44
N PRO A 99 26.53 20.13 16.88
CA PRO A 99 26.40 19.33 18.09
C PRO A 99 26.32 20.17 19.38
N LYS A 100 26.64 21.48 19.30
CA LYS A 100 26.42 22.43 20.39
C LYS A 100 24.93 22.74 20.60
N ASP A 101 24.16 22.68 19.51
CA ASP A 101 22.76 23.10 19.46
C ASP A 101 21.79 21.92 19.34
N TYR A 102 22.25 20.78 18.81
CA TYR A 102 21.43 19.60 18.54
C TYR A 102 22.05 18.31 19.05
N LYS A 103 21.18 17.37 19.45
CA LYS A 103 21.52 15.97 19.67
C LYS A 103 20.81 15.05 18.68
N CYS A 104 21.43 13.92 18.39
CA CYS A 104 20.85 12.83 17.61
C CYS A 104 20.51 11.68 18.57
N ILE A 105 19.24 11.27 18.61
CA ILE A 105 18.71 10.14 19.38
C ILE A 105 18.35 9.04 18.39
N PHE A 106 18.94 7.85 18.50
CA PHE A 106 18.60 6.71 17.65
C PHE A 106 17.27 6.11 18.07
N THR A 107 16.46 5.75 17.07
CA THR A 107 15.15 5.13 17.26
C THR A 107 14.99 4.00 16.24
N SER A 108 13.89 3.23 16.29
CA SER A 108 13.65 2.19 15.29
C SER A 108 13.20 2.72 13.91
N GLY A 109 13.09 4.04 13.75
CA GLY A 109 12.65 4.71 12.52
C GLY A 109 11.96 6.05 12.81
N ALA A 110 11.67 6.82 11.77
CA ALA A 110 10.95 8.10 11.91
C ALA A 110 9.62 7.96 12.67
N THR A 111 8.89 6.84 12.53
CA THR A 111 7.66 6.61 13.28
C THR A 111 7.89 6.52 14.79
N ALA A 112 8.98 5.86 15.23
CA ALA A 112 9.33 5.79 16.64
C ALA A 112 9.81 7.15 17.17
N ALA A 113 10.55 7.92 16.36
CA ALA A 113 10.91 9.30 16.68
C ALA A 113 9.68 10.20 16.84
N LEU A 114 8.72 10.14 15.92
CA LEU A 114 7.45 10.88 15.98
C LEU A 114 6.63 10.49 17.22
N LYS A 115 6.52 9.18 17.50
CA LYS A 115 5.87 8.68 18.71
C LYS A 115 6.54 9.23 19.97
N LEU A 116 7.87 9.18 20.04
CA LEU A 116 8.63 9.69 21.17
C LEU A 116 8.35 11.18 21.42
N VAL A 117 8.35 12.00 20.36
CA VAL A 117 7.97 13.41 20.50
C VAL A 117 6.55 13.52 21.03
N GLY A 118 5.57 12.85 20.42
CA GLY A 118 4.18 12.93 20.87
C GLY A 118 3.96 12.48 22.32
N GLU A 119 4.63 11.41 22.75
CA GLU A 119 4.52 10.85 24.09
C GLU A 119 5.20 11.73 25.15
N ALA A 120 6.37 12.29 24.84
CA ALA A 120 7.16 13.07 25.79
C ALA A 120 6.88 14.58 25.74
N PHE A 121 6.16 15.10 24.74
CA PHE A 121 5.87 16.52 24.66
C PHE A 121 5.03 16.99 25.87
N PRO A 122 5.31 18.18 26.46
CA PRO A 122 4.65 18.65 27.67
C PRO A 122 3.24 19.20 27.37
N TRP A 123 2.34 18.34 26.90
CA TRP A 123 0.97 18.70 26.58
C TRP A 123 0.21 19.21 27.80
N THR A 124 -0.57 20.27 27.59
CA THR A 124 -1.54 20.79 28.54
C THR A 124 -2.90 20.96 27.88
N CYS A 125 -3.96 21.20 28.65
CA CYS A 125 -5.28 21.50 28.11
C CYS A 125 -5.34 22.81 27.29
N ASN A 126 -4.29 23.65 27.39
CA ASN A 126 -4.11 24.90 26.64
C ASN A 126 -3.16 24.76 25.44
N SER A 127 -2.52 23.59 25.27
CA SER A 127 -1.63 23.32 24.15
C SER A 127 -2.40 23.12 22.83
N ASN A 128 -1.72 23.39 21.73
CA ASN A 128 -2.20 23.15 20.37
C ASN A 128 -1.24 22.24 19.62
N PHE A 129 -1.77 21.24 18.95
CA PHE A 129 -1.08 20.42 17.98
C PHE A 129 -1.61 20.73 16.58
N MET A 130 -0.77 21.28 15.71
CA MET A 130 -1.11 21.64 14.34
C MET A 130 -0.27 20.82 13.37
N TYR A 131 -0.88 20.30 12.31
CA TYR A 131 -0.18 19.48 11.32
C TYR A 131 -0.78 19.65 9.92
N THR A 132 0.00 19.43 8.87
CA THR A 132 -0.49 19.58 7.50
C THR A 132 -1.31 18.37 7.06
N MET A 133 -2.23 18.57 6.11
CA MET A 133 -3.00 17.48 5.50
C MET A 133 -2.09 16.42 4.84
N GLU A 134 -0.91 16.82 4.40
CA GLU A 134 0.08 16.00 3.72
C GLU A 134 1.00 15.21 4.65
N ASN A 135 0.83 15.30 5.96
CA ASN A 135 1.62 14.51 6.88
C ASN A 135 1.28 13.01 6.82
N HIS A 136 2.30 12.18 6.98
CA HIS A 136 2.15 10.73 7.13
C HIS A 136 1.35 10.37 8.40
N ASN A 137 0.64 9.24 8.39
CA ASN A 137 -0.16 8.72 9.51
C ASN A 137 0.54 8.74 10.87
N SER A 138 1.86 8.53 10.91
CA SER A 138 2.65 8.56 12.15
C SER A 138 2.63 9.93 12.85
N VAL A 139 2.50 11.03 12.10
CA VAL A 139 2.32 12.38 12.67
C VAL A 139 0.89 12.54 13.19
N LEU A 140 -0.11 12.02 12.47
CA LEU A 140 -1.49 11.98 12.97
C LEU A 140 -1.59 11.19 14.28
N GLY A 141 -0.72 10.20 14.50
CA GLY A 141 -0.63 9.48 15.78
C GLY A 141 -0.28 10.36 16.98
N ILE A 142 0.46 11.47 16.78
CA ILE A 142 0.79 12.43 17.86
C ILE A 142 -0.49 13.06 18.43
N ARG A 143 -1.52 13.22 17.60
CA ARG A 143 -2.85 13.73 17.99
C ARG A 143 -3.44 12.98 19.19
N GLU A 144 -3.19 11.68 19.30
CA GLU A 144 -3.74 10.87 20.39
C GLU A 144 -3.22 11.32 21.77
N TYR A 145 -1.92 11.66 21.86
CA TYR A 145 -1.32 12.17 23.09
C TYR A 145 -1.80 13.58 23.41
N ALA A 146 -1.87 14.46 22.40
CA ALA A 146 -2.37 15.81 22.56
C ALA A 146 -3.83 15.82 23.05
N LEU A 147 -4.74 15.14 22.34
CA LEU A 147 -6.15 15.06 22.69
C LEU A 147 -6.37 14.36 24.04
N GLY A 148 -5.55 13.35 24.37
CA GLY A 148 -5.61 12.65 25.66
C GLY A 148 -5.39 13.57 26.85
N GLN A 149 -4.57 14.62 26.68
CA GLN A 149 -4.29 15.63 27.71
C GLN A 149 -5.21 16.87 27.61
N GLY A 150 -6.28 16.78 26.82
CA GLY A 150 -7.26 17.86 26.63
C GLY A 150 -6.80 19.01 25.73
N ALA A 151 -5.62 18.87 25.10
CA ALA A 151 -5.11 19.80 24.11
C ALA A 151 -5.97 19.79 22.84
N VAL A 152 -5.78 20.81 22.01
CA VAL A 152 -6.48 20.94 20.72
C VAL A 152 -5.61 20.37 19.60
N ALA A 153 -6.23 19.68 18.63
CA ALA A 153 -5.56 19.22 17.42
C ALA A 153 -6.22 19.76 16.14
N ILE A 154 -5.41 20.21 15.18
CA ILE A 154 -5.87 20.92 13.98
C ILE A 154 -5.05 20.49 12.76
N ALA A 155 -5.74 19.98 11.74
CA ALA A 155 -5.17 19.80 10.41
C ALA A 155 -5.23 21.13 9.64
N VAL A 156 -4.22 21.43 8.82
CA VAL A 156 -4.16 22.66 8.03
C VAL A 156 -3.75 22.41 6.58
N ASP A 157 -4.24 23.25 5.68
CA ASP A 157 -3.67 23.43 4.34
C ASP A 157 -2.72 24.62 4.34
N ILE A 158 -1.63 24.50 3.58
CA ILE A 158 -0.67 25.58 3.36
C ILE A 158 -0.70 25.93 1.87
N GLU A 159 -0.91 27.21 1.59
CA GLU A 159 -0.87 27.80 0.26
C GLU A 159 0.23 28.87 0.21
N ASP A 160 1.16 28.73 -0.74
CA ASP A 160 2.16 29.75 -1.02
C ASP A 160 1.49 30.95 -1.70
N VAL A 161 1.55 32.13 -1.08
CA VAL A 161 1.12 33.37 -1.73
C VAL A 161 2.37 33.98 -2.37
N HIS A 162 2.54 33.78 -3.68
CA HIS A 162 3.64 34.41 -4.40
C HIS A 162 3.62 35.94 -4.21
N PRO A 163 4.76 36.58 -3.91
CA PRO A 163 4.82 38.03 -3.85
C PRO A 163 4.73 38.59 -5.28
N VAL A 164 3.61 39.24 -5.59
CA VAL A 164 3.53 40.13 -6.74
C VAL A 164 4.48 41.30 -6.46
N THR A 165 5.60 41.32 -7.16
CA THR A 165 6.57 42.42 -7.29
C THR A 165 7.38 42.85 -6.04
N SER A 166 8.71 42.78 -6.19
CA SER A 166 9.75 43.55 -5.48
C SER A 166 9.75 43.56 -3.94
N GLY A 167 10.55 42.64 -3.36
CA GLY A 167 11.28 42.91 -2.12
C GLY A 167 10.57 42.73 -0.77
N GLU A 168 9.32 42.26 -0.74
CA GLU A 168 8.59 42.02 0.51
C GLU A 168 8.55 40.55 0.95
N THR A 169 8.55 40.36 2.27
CA THR A 169 8.53 39.11 3.04
C THR A 169 7.53 38.07 2.51
N ILE A 170 7.96 36.81 2.38
CA ILE A 170 7.11 35.67 1.97
C ILE A 170 5.87 35.61 2.87
N SER A 171 4.68 35.83 2.31
CA SER A 171 3.41 35.60 3.00
C SER A 171 2.91 34.20 2.67
N MET A 172 2.63 33.38 3.69
CA MET A 172 1.99 32.07 3.53
C MET A 172 0.58 32.13 4.11
N LYS A 173 -0.37 31.53 3.41
CA LYS A 173 -1.74 31.40 3.90
C LYS A 173 -1.92 30.00 4.48
N ILE A 174 -2.36 29.95 5.74
CA ILE A 174 -2.66 28.69 6.42
C ILE A 174 -4.16 28.63 6.67
N SER A 175 -4.81 27.61 6.10
CA SER A 175 -6.25 27.40 6.18
C SER A 175 -6.54 26.26 7.16
N PRO A 176 -7.11 26.53 8.34
CA PRO A 176 -7.40 25.48 9.32
C PRO A 176 -8.64 24.66 8.96
N HIS A 177 -8.54 23.36 9.16
CA HIS A 177 -9.68 22.42 9.13
C HIS A 177 -10.39 22.38 10.50
N GLN A 178 -11.35 21.46 10.63
CA GLN A 178 -12.12 21.29 11.86
C GLN A 178 -11.23 21.09 13.09
N VAL A 179 -11.47 21.90 14.11
CA VAL A 179 -10.81 21.83 15.41
C VAL A 179 -11.27 20.57 16.14
N GLN A 180 -10.30 19.77 16.60
CA GLN A 180 -10.55 18.51 17.31
C GLN A 180 -10.22 18.66 18.80
N ARG A 181 -11.14 18.22 19.67
CA ARG A 181 -10.96 18.21 21.13
C ARG A 181 -11.71 17.04 21.76
N ARG A 182 -11.12 16.37 22.75
CA ARG A 182 -11.80 15.36 23.59
C ARG A 182 -12.20 15.98 24.93
N LYS A 183 -13.34 15.55 25.50
CA LYS A 183 -13.70 15.91 26.88
C LYS A 183 -12.72 15.20 27.81
N ALA A 184 -11.89 15.94 28.54
CA ALA A 184 -11.02 15.36 29.55
C ALA A 184 -11.85 14.88 30.74
N ALA A 185 -11.68 13.63 31.17
CA ALA A 185 -12.20 13.16 32.45
C ALA A 185 -11.28 13.67 33.56
N GLY A 186 -11.77 14.59 34.41
CA GLY A 186 -11.10 14.95 35.66
C GLY A 186 -10.13 16.14 35.63
N LEU A 187 -10.35 17.17 34.81
CA LEU A 187 -9.64 18.45 35.01
C LEU A 187 -10.10 19.09 36.33
N LEU A 188 -9.19 19.12 37.32
CA LEU A 188 -9.23 20.12 38.39
C LEU A 188 -9.15 21.49 37.71
N GLU A 189 -10.16 22.34 37.94
CA GLU A 189 -10.15 23.77 37.61
C GLU A 189 -9.07 24.46 38.46
N GLY A 190 -7.80 24.24 38.13
CA GLY A 190 -6.67 25.02 38.62
C GLY A 190 -6.02 25.70 37.44
N GLU A 191 -5.74 26.99 37.53
CA GLU A 191 -4.95 27.69 36.52
C GLU A 191 -3.61 26.95 36.33
N PRO A 192 -3.22 26.60 35.09
CA PRO A 192 -1.93 25.98 34.88
C PRO A 192 -0.84 27.00 35.18
N THR A 193 -0.20 26.84 36.33
CA THR A 193 1.02 27.57 36.71
C THR A 193 2.20 26.99 35.93
N GLY A 194 2.36 27.37 34.66
CA GLY A 194 3.50 26.94 33.83
C GLY A 194 3.44 27.43 32.38
N ASP A 195 4.59 27.38 31.70
CA ASP A 195 4.70 27.73 30.28
C ASP A 195 3.88 26.76 29.40
N VAL A 196 3.16 27.32 28.43
CA VAL A 196 2.37 26.55 27.46
C VAL A 196 3.19 26.37 26.18
N TYR A 197 3.31 25.12 25.72
CA TYR A 197 3.97 24.79 24.46
C TYR A 197 2.99 24.23 23.44
N ASN A 198 3.18 24.63 22.18
CA ASN A 198 2.43 24.19 21.01
C ASN A 198 3.38 23.47 20.05
N LEU A 199 2.87 22.51 19.28
CA LEU A 199 3.67 21.76 18.31
C LEU A 199 3.06 21.90 16.92
N PHE A 200 3.87 22.32 15.95
CA PHE A 200 3.54 22.30 14.54
C PHE A 200 4.37 21.25 13.81
N ALA A 201 3.72 20.35 13.07
CA ALA A 201 4.39 19.32 12.28
C ALA A 201 4.08 19.46 10.80
N PHE A 202 5.09 19.28 9.94
CA PHE A 202 4.91 19.23 8.49
C PHE A 202 5.96 18.31 7.85
N PRO A 203 5.69 17.69 6.69
CA PRO A 203 6.69 16.84 6.03
C PRO A 203 7.65 17.72 5.23
N SER A 204 8.95 17.38 5.17
CA SER A 204 9.85 18.06 4.23
C SER A 204 9.51 17.72 2.78
N GLU A 205 8.95 16.52 2.56
CA GLU A 205 8.42 16.06 1.28
C GLU A 205 7.22 15.13 1.53
N CYS A 206 6.09 15.42 0.88
CA CYS A 206 4.89 14.61 0.94
C CYS A 206 5.12 13.25 0.28
N ASN A 207 4.94 12.16 1.03
CA ASN A 207 5.13 10.80 0.52
C ASN A 207 4.00 10.34 -0.43
N PHE A 208 2.91 11.12 -0.52
CA PHE A 208 1.84 10.92 -1.50
C PHE A 208 2.17 11.64 -2.81
N SER A 209 2.27 12.96 -2.81
CA SER A 209 2.41 13.73 -4.06
C SER A 209 3.85 13.98 -4.50
N GLY A 210 4.82 13.87 -3.60
CA GLY A 210 6.17 14.37 -3.83
C GLY A 210 6.34 15.87 -3.61
N LEU A 211 5.28 16.61 -3.24
CA LEU A 211 5.38 18.04 -2.96
C LEU A 211 6.32 18.31 -1.77
N ARG A 212 7.27 19.23 -1.93
CA ARG A 212 8.20 19.67 -0.90
C ARG A 212 7.71 20.97 -0.28
N PHE A 213 7.75 21.02 1.05
CA PHE A 213 7.31 22.19 1.80
C PHE A 213 8.47 23.15 2.02
N GLY A 214 8.22 24.45 1.85
CA GLY A 214 9.19 25.50 2.15
C GLY A 214 9.62 25.46 3.62
N LEU A 215 10.93 25.30 3.87
CA LEU A 215 11.46 25.20 5.23
C LEU A 215 11.41 26.53 6.01
N ASP A 216 11.16 27.65 5.33
CA ASP A 216 10.88 28.95 5.95
C ASP A 216 9.68 28.90 6.91
N LEU A 217 8.78 27.92 6.76
CA LEU A 217 7.72 27.61 7.72
C LEU A 217 8.24 27.50 9.17
N VAL A 218 9.47 26.99 9.36
CA VAL A 218 10.10 26.91 10.69
C VAL A 218 10.20 28.28 11.32
N LYS A 219 10.68 29.28 10.58
CA LYS A 219 10.85 30.65 11.07
C LYS A 219 9.51 31.34 11.23
N ILE A 220 8.64 31.21 10.23
CA ILE A 220 7.29 31.83 10.23
C ILE A 220 6.50 31.41 11.46
N ILE A 221 6.47 30.12 11.78
CA ILE A 221 5.71 29.58 12.91
C ILE A 221 6.32 29.98 14.26
N LYS A 222 7.66 30.03 14.36
CA LYS A 222 8.36 30.33 15.62
C LYS A 222 8.44 31.83 15.92
N GLU A 223 8.64 32.67 14.92
CA GLU A 223 8.93 34.10 15.08
C GLU A 223 7.65 34.96 15.06
N ASP A 224 6.60 34.57 14.34
CA ASP A 224 5.41 35.42 14.23
C ASP A 224 4.08 34.68 14.03
N SER A 225 3.69 33.90 15.03
CA SER A 225 2.35 33.27 15.08
C SER A 225 1.17 34.26 15.02
N ARG A 226 1.39 35.57 15.22
CA ARG A 226 0.37 36.62 15.12
C ARG A 226 0.24 37.20 13.71
N ARG A 227 1.27 37.12 12.87
CA ARG A 227 1.24 37.54 11.45
C ARG A 227 0.63 36.51 10.50
N ILE A 228 0.30 35.31 10.98
CA ILE A 228 -0.36 34.30 10.15
C ILE A 228 -1.86 34.65 10.01
N SER A 229 -2.22 35.23 8.86
CA SER A 229 -3.63 35.41 8.46
C SER A 229 -4.35 34.06 8.44
N GLY A 230 -5.44 33.94 9.20
CA GLY A 230 -6.27 32.73 9.30
C GLY A 230 -6.15 31.95 10.62
N ILE A 231 -5.07 32.15 11.39
CA ILE A 231 -4.80 31.41 12.64
C ILE A 231 -5.05 32.26 13.92
N SER A 232 -5.13 33.59 13.79
CA SER A 232 -5.15 34.53 14.94
C SER A 232 -6.30 34.34 15.95
N SER A 233 -7.37 33.65 15.58
CA SER A 233 -8.48 33.30 16.48
C SER A 233 -8.20 32.07 17.35
N VAL A 234 -7.34 31.15 16.89
CA VAL A 234 -7.14 29.82 17.51
C VAL A 234 -5.84 29.74 18.32
N CYS A 235 -4.80 30.49 17.94
CA CYS A 235 -3.45 30.34 18.52
C CYS A 235 -3.00 31.57 19.31
N LYS A 236 -3.73 31.90 20.38
CA LYS A 236 -3.46 33.14 21.13
C LYS A 236 -2.34 33.03 22.17
N ASN A 237 -2.02 31.82 22.66
CA ASN A 237 -1.11 31.60 23.79
C ASN A 237 -0.12 30.45 23.55
N GLY A 238 1.08 30.57 24.12
CA GLY A 238 2.11 29.52 24.18
C GLY A 238 3.20 29.62 23.11
N GLN A 239 4.36 29.01 23.40
CA GLN A 239 5.52 28.97 22.51
C GLN A 239 5.37 27.84 21.49
N TRP A 240 5.59 28.14 20.21
CA TRP A 240 5.56 27.15 19.14
C TRP A 240 6.89 26.43 18.96
N MET A 241 6.80 25.11 18.88
CA MET A 241 7.87 24.21 18.48
C MET A 241 7.54 23.61 17.12
N VAL A 242 8.57 23.38 16.31
CA VAL A 242 8.39 22.88 14.93
C VAL A 242 9.06 21.53 14.75
N LEU A 243 8.29 20.58 14.23
CA LEU A 243 8.73 19.24 13.84
C LEU A 243 8.71 19.11 12.32
N ILE A 244 9.84 18.70 11.75
CA ILE A 244 9.94 18.33 10.34
C ILE A 244 9.95 16.80 10.24
N ASP A 245 8.92 16.23 9.62
CA ASP A 245 8.96 14.84 9.18
C ASP A 245 9.81 14.74 7.91
N ALA A 246 11.11 14.47 8.10
CA ALA A 246 12.08 14.40 7.02
C ALA A 246 12.23 12.98 6.45
N ALA A 247 11.38 12.03 6.85
CA ALA A 247 11.54 10.62 6.49
C ALA A 247 11.60 10.38 4.99
N LYS A 248 10.86 11.17 4.19
CA LYS A 248 10.89 11.07 2.73
C LYS A 248 11.90 12.03 2.08
N GLY A 249 11.85 13.33 2.43
CA GLY A 249 12.63 14.35 1.74
C GLY A 249 14.14 14.23 1.95
N SER A 250 14.59 13.65 3.07
CA SER A 250 16.02 13.53 3.37
C SER A 250 16.83 12.82 2.29
N ALA A 251 16.27 11.86 1.55
CA ALA A 251 17.02 11.14 0.52
C ALA A 251 17.52 12.02 -0.64
N THR A 252 16.85 13.15 -0.89
CA THR A 252 17.15 14.06 -2.01
C THR A 252 17.38 15.51 -1.59
N MET A 253 16.87 15.92 -0.43
CA MET A 253 16.96 17.29 0.06
C MET A 253 16.77 17.31 1.60
N PRO A 254 17.80 16.94 2.39
CA PRO A 254 17.73 17.02 3.84
C PRO A 254 17.57 18.48 4.29
N PRO A 255 16.75 18.74 5.32
CA PRO A 255 16.68 20.04 5.98
C PRO A 255 18.06 20.53 6.45
N ASP A 256 18.34 21.81 6.19
CA ASP A 256 19.55 22.50 6.65
C ASP A 256 19.26 23.22 7.98
N LEU A 257 19.60 22.59 9.10
CA LEU A 257 19.28 23.10 10.44
C LEU A 257 20.10 24.31 10.87
N SER A 258 21.18 24.63 10.14
CA SER A 258 21.90 25.90 10.30
C SER A 258 21.08 27.09 9.77
N LYS A 259 20.24 26.86 8.76
CA LYS A 259 19.38 27.87 8.13
C LYS A 259 17.97 27.89 8.71
N TYR A 260 17.44 26.72 9.05
CA TYR A 260 16.07 26.51 9.50
C TYR A 260 16.08 25.77 10.84
N PRO A 261 16.19 26.49 11.97
CA PRO A 261 16.43 25.86 13.28
C PRO A 261 15.14 25.24 13.87
N ALA A 262 14.71 24.12 13.27
CA ALA A 262 13.58 23.32 13.72
C ALA A 262 13.88 22.67 15.07
N ASP A 263 12.85 22.41 15.86
CA ASP A 263 13.03 21.82 17.20
C ASP A 263 13.21 20.31 17.14
N PHE A 264 12.55 19.66 16.17
CA PHE A 264 12.59 18.22 15.94
C PHE A 264 12.71 17.90 14.45
N VAL A 265 13.56 16.94 14.08
CA VAL A 265 13.60 16.36 12.73
C VAL A 265 13.67 14.84 12.84
N THR A 266 12.83 14.15 12.06
CA THR A 266 12.77 12.68 12.08
C THR A 266 13.25 12.05 10.78
N ILE A 267 14.02 10.96 10.88
CA ILE A 267 14.59 10.26 9.71
C ILE A 267 14.48 8.73 9.85
N SER A 268 14.42 8.03 8.71
CA SER A 268 14.59 6.57 8.61
C SER A 268 15.70 6.24 7.60
N PHE A 269 16.72 5.49 8.01
CA PHE A 269 17.92 5.25 7.17
C PHE A 269 17.65 4.34 5.97
N TYR A 270 16.74 3.37 6.11
CA TYR A 270 16.34 2.49 5.00
C TYR A 270 15.68 3.23 3.82
N LYS A 271 15.24 4.47 4.01
CA LYS A 271 14.72 5.31 2.92
C LYS A 271 15.81 6.08 2.18
N LEU A 272 16.99 6.23 2.78
CA LEU A 272 18.14 6.93 2.18
C LEU A 272 18.99 5.96 1.34
N PHE A 273 19.33 4.81 1.92
CA PHE A 273 20.26 3.84 1.31
C PHE A 273 19.89 2.37 1.63
N GLY A 274 18.65 2.09 2.02
CA GLY A 274 18.08 0.72 2.05
C GLY A 274 18.42 -0.16 3.25
N TYR A 275 19.65 -0.13 3.75
CA TYR A 275 20.07 -0.89 4.94
C TYR A 275 20.79 0.02 5.94
N PRO A 276 20.53 -0.07 7.26
CA PRO A 276 19.67 -1.05 7.93
C PRO A 276 18.18 -0.66 7.95
N THR A 277 17.31 -1.67 7.95
CA THR A 277 15.90 -1.51 8.34
C THR A 277 15.77 -1.49 9.87
N GLY A 278 14.66 -0.96 10.38
CA GLY A 278 14.43 -0.89 11.83
C GLY A 278 15.32 0.10 12.57
N LEU A 279 15.92 1.07 11.86
CA LEU A 279 16.72 2.14 12.45
C LEU A 279 16.37 3.51 11.82
N GLY A 280 16.30 4.51 12.68
CA GLY A 280 16.14 5.92 12.34
C GLY A 280 16.69 6.80 13.45
N ALA A 281 16.38 8.09 13.38
CA ALA A 281 16.80 9.04 14.40
C ALA A 281 15.80 10.18 14.60
N LEU A 282 15.83 10.73 15.81
CA LEU A 282 15.28 12.02 16.17
C LEU A 282 16.47 12.99 16.35
N ILE A 283 16.56 13.99 15.50
CA ILE A 283 17.45 15.14 15.71
C ILE A 283 16.63 16.16 16.50
N VAL A 284 17.14 16.56 17.67
CA VAL A 284 16.42 17.43 18.61
C VAL A 284 17.31 18.58 19.06
N ARG A 285 16.73 19.78 19.13
CA ARG A 285 17.44 20.95 19.65
C ARG A 285 17.62 20.85 21.17
N ASN A 286 18.80 21.21 21.67
CA ASN A 286 19.22 20.94 23.06
C ASN A 286 18.35 21.64 24.11
N ASP A 287 17.84 22.84 23.82
CA ASP A 287 16.90 23.57 24.66
C ASP A 287 15.52 22.90 24.69
N THR A 288 15.03 22.45 23.53
CA THR A 288 13.73 21.78 23.41
C THR A 288 13.76 20.36 23.99
N ALA A 289 14.88 19.65 23.90
CA ALA A 289 15.04 18.32 24.49
C ALA A 289 14.79 18.31 26.00
N LYS A 290 15.11 19.40 26.72
CA LYS A 290 14.89 19.55 28.16
C LYS A 290 13.41 19.69 28.53
N LEU A 291 12.57 20.05 27.56
CA LEU A 291 11.12 20.20 27.74
C LEU A 291 10.39 18.85 27.63
N LEU A 292 11.00 17.87 26.97
CA LEU A 292 10.42 16.54 26.80
C LEU A 292 10.41 15.79 28.14
N LYS A 293 9.23 15.36 28.58
CA LYS A 293 8.96 14.66 29.83
C LYS A 293 8.59 13.20 29.55
N LYS A 294 9.59 12.32 29.52
CA LYS A 294 9.37 10.87 29.39
C LYS A 294 9.00 10.26 30.74
N THR A 295 7.83 9.64 30.84
CA THR A 295 7.37 8.96 32.06
C THR A 295 8.03 7.58 32.23
N TYR A 296 8.08 6.80 31.16
CA TYR A 296 8.73 5.50 31.13
C TYR A 296 10.27 5.62 31.34
N PHE A 297 10.87 4.58 31.91
CA PHE A 297 12.31 4.42 32.02
C PHE A 297 12.68 2.93 31.87
N SER A 298 13.95 2.67 31.57
CA SER A 298 14.49 1.33 31.35
C SER A 298 15.97 1.26 31.73
N GLY A 299 16.57 0.09 31.62
CA GLY A 299 18.04 -0.01 31.56
C GLY A 299 18.59 0.94 30.49
N GLY A 300 19.78 1.51 30.72
CA GLY A 300 20.39 2.51 29.84
C GLY A 300 19.95 3.95 30.12
N THR A 301 18.71 4.19 30.58
CA THR A 301 18.15 5.55 30.78
C THR A 301 18.19 6.04 32.23
N VAL A 302 18.37 5.13 33.18
CA VAL A 302 18.53 5.44 34.61
C VAL A 302 19.95 5.20 35.09
N ALA A 303 20.39 6.05 36.01
CA ALA A 303 21.61 5.87 36.79
C ALA A 303 21.36 5.01 38.04
N ALA A 304 20.17 5.13 38.64
CA ALA A 304 19.74 4.29 39.76
C ALA A 304 18.20 4.23 39.86
N SER A 305 17.69 3.11 40.34
CA SER A 305 16.27 2.93 40.72
C SER A 305 16.22 1.95 41.88
N ILE A 306 15.27 2.12 42.80
CA ILE A 306 15.09 1.21 43.93
C ILE A 306 13.77 0.45 43.72
N ALA A 307 13.77 -0.86 43.98
CA ALA A 307 12.66 -1.75 43.56
C ALA A 307 11.41 -1.63 44.45
N ASP A 308 11.58 -1.30 45.73
CA ASP A 308 10.53 -1.30 46.76
C ASP A 308 10.09 0.10 47.20
N ILE A 309 10.68 1.15 46.62
CA ILE A 309 10.28 2.55 46.84
C ILE A 309 10.24 3.32 45.51
N ASP A 310 9.42 4.37 45.45
CA ASP A 310 9.33 5.27 44.29
C ASP A 310 10.54 6.21 44.24
N PHE A 311 11.70 5.64 43.87
CA PHE A 311 12.94 6.38 43.67
C PHE A 311 13.56 6.04 42.32
N ILE A 312 13.77 7.08 41.51
CA ILE A 312 14.42 6.99 40.20
C ILE A 312 15.39 8.16 40.04
N LYS A 313 16.64 7.86 39.71
CA LYS A 313 17.64 8.82 39.25
C LYS A 313 17.91 8.58 37.76
N ARG A 314 17.45 9.50 36.91
CA ARG A 314 17.68 9.45 35.44
C ARG A 314 19.11 9.88 35.11
N ARG A 315 19.61 9.43 33.95
CA ARG A 315 20.86 9.95 33.38
C ARG A 315 20.65 11.37 32.85
N GLU A 316 21.75 12.12 32.72
CA GLU A 316 21.69 13.56 32.42
C GLU A 316 21.87 13.87 30.92
N HIS A 317 22.53 13.00 30.16
CA HIS A 317 22.73 13.20 28.73
C HIS A 317 21.44 12.94 27.95
N ILE A 318 21.13 13.82 26.99
CA ILE A 318 19.87 13.79 26.22
C ILE A 318 19.71 12.45 25.51
N GLU A 319 20.76 11.96 24.85
CA GLU A 319 20.75 10.70 24.12
C GLU A 319 20.39 9.53 25.04
N GLU A 320 20.99 9.49 26.23
CA GLU A 320 20.76 8.45 27.23
C GLU A 320 19.38 8.54 27.88
N MET A 321 18.75 9.72 27.95
CA MET A 321 17.40 9.85 28.52
C MET A 321 16.33 9.20 27.64
N PHE A 322 16.58 9.11 26.33
CA PHE A 322 15.56 8.74 25.36
C PHE A 322 15.80 7.40 24.65
N GLU A 323 17.01 6.85 24.71
CA GLU A 323 17.35 5.53 24.17
C GLU A 323 17.11 4.41 25.18
N ASP A 324 15.99 3.70 25.04
CA ASP A 324 15.63 2.61 25.95
C ASP A 324 16.48 1.36 25.70
N GLY A 325 17.12 0.87 26.74
CA GLY A 325 17.89 -0.36 26.71
C GLY A 325 19.21 -0.21 25.96
N THR A 326 19.72 -1.34 25.46
CA THR A 326 20.90 -1.34 24.61
C THR A 326 20.51 -0.90 23.20
N ALA A 327 21.11 0.18 22.70
CA ALA A 327 20.91 0.64 21.33
C ALA A 327 21.29 -0.45 20.31
N SER A 328 20.71 -0.42 19.10
CA SER A 328 21.07 -1.34 18.01
C SER A 328 22.44 -1.00 17.43
N PHE A 329 23.50 -1.16 18.22
CA PHE A 329 24.83 -0.61 17.95
C PHE A 329 25.48 -1.16 16.68
N LEU A 330 25.20 -2.41 16.29
CA LEU A 330 25.67 -2.96 15.01
C LEU A 330 24.96 -2.32 13.80
N SER A 331 23.64 -2.11 13.91
CA SER A 331 22.90 -1.39 12.88
C SER A 331 23.36 0.06 12.77
N VAL A 332 23.58 0.72 13.92
CA VAL A 332 24.11 2.09 13.96
C VAL A 332 25.50 2.14 13.33
N ALA A 333 26.41 1.23 13.69
CA ALA A 333 27.74 1.14 13.08
C ALA A 333 27.65 0.97 11.56
N SER A 334 26.64 0.25 11.06
CA SER A 334 26.45 -0.01 9.64
C SER A 334 26.05 1.22 8.82
N ILE A 335 25.44 2.25 9.42
CA ILE A 335 24.94 3.42 8.67
C ILE A 335 26.07 4.19 7.98
N ARG A 336 27.29 4.13 8.52
CA ARG A 336 28.47 4.79 7.94
C ARG A 336 28.74 4.36 6.51
N HIS A 337 28.44 3.10 6.18
CA HIS A 337 28.60 2.57 4.83
C HIS A 337 27.52 3.08 3.87
N GLY A 338 26.30 3.30 4.37
CA GLY A 338 25.24 3.97 3.61
C GLY A 338 25.56 5.44 3.34
N PHE A 339 26.03 6.17 4.35
CA PHE A 339 26.46 7.57 4.19
C PHE A 339 27.66 7.73 3.24
N LYS A 340 28.56 6.74 3.15
CA LYS A 340 29.62 6.74 2.12
C LYS A 340 29.04 6.81 0.70
N ILE A 341 27.93 6.13 0.42
CA ILE A 341 27.26 6.21 -0.90
C ILE A 341 26.74 7.63 -1.12
N LEU A 342 26.03 8.19 -0.15
CA LEU A 342 25.47 9.54 -0.26
C LEU A 342 26.54 10.61 -0.42
N ASN A 343 27.66 10.49 0.29
CA ASN A 343 28.79 11.42 0.18
C ASN A 343 29.52 11.26 -1.15
N SER A 344 29.62 10.04 -1.66
CA SER A 344 30.29 9.73 -2.92
C SER A 344 29.51 10.22 -4.14
N LEU A 345 28.18 10.11 -4.12
CA LEU A 345 27.33 10.63 -5.19
C LEU A 345 26.95 12.10 -4.97
N THR A 346 26.96 12.57 -3.73
CA THR A 346 26.38 13.82 -3.23
C THR A 346 24.85 13.85 -3.34
N VAL A 347 24.20 14.40 -2.31
CA VAL A 347 22.74 14.53 -2.29
C VAL A 347 22.21 15.42 -3.42
N SER A 348 22.96 16.47 -3.78
CA SER A 348 22.61 17.36 -4.89
C SER A 348 22.56 16.62 -6.23
N ALA A 349 23.57 15.79 -6.54
CA ALA A 349 23.53 15.02 -7.78
C ALA A 349 22.44 13.93 -7.76
N ILE A 350 22.17 13.30 -6.62
CA ILE A 350 21.05 12.37 -6.46
C ILE A 350 19.72 13.08 -6.74
N SER A 351 19.52 14.28 -6.20
CA SER A 351 18.31 15.07 -6.48
C SER A 351 18.19 15.37 -7.97
N ARG A 352 19.24 15.88 -8.61
CA ARG A 352 19.19 16.22 -10.05
C ARG A 352 18.90 15.01 -10.92
N HIS A 353 19.59 13.89 -10.70
CA HIS A 353 19.36 12.64 -11.41
C HIS A 353 17.92 12.13 -11.29
N THR A 354 17.39 12.09 -10.05
CA THR A 354 16.04 11.59 -9.82
C THR A 354 14.96 12.57 -10.29
N THR A 355 15.23 13.87 -10.27
CA THR A 355 14.40 14.91 -10.88
C THR A 355 14.30 14.71 -12.40
N SER A 356 15.40 14.42 -13.10
CA SER A 356 15.37 14.12 -14.55
C SER A 356 14.42 12.97 -14.89
N LEU A 357 14.49 11.87 -14.14
CA LEU A 357 13.60 10.71 -14.33
C LEU A 357 12.13 11.03 -14.04
N THR A 358 11.91 11.82 -12.99
CA THR A 358 10.56 12.24 -12.57
C THR A 358 9.94 13.15 -13.62
N LEU A 359 10.66 14.16 -14.10
CA LEU A 359 10.19 15.08 -15.13
C LEU A 359 9.90 14.37 -16.45
N TYR A 360 10.80 13.49 -16.89
CA TYR A 360 10.55 12.64 -18.07
C TYR A 360 9.27 11.82 -17.92
N THR A 361 9.12 11.10 -16.80
CA THR A 361 7.94 10.26 -16.56
C THR A 361 6.66 11.09 -16.52
N ARG A 362 6.66 12.23 -15.83
CA ARG A 362 5.52 13.16 -15.79
C ARG A 362 5.14 13.67 -17.17
N LYS A 363 6.11 14.16 -17.94
CA LYS A 363 5.94 14.67 -19.31
C LYS A 363 5.33 13.60 -20.21
N MET A 364 5.84 12.38 -20.16
CA MET A 364 5.33 11.29 -20.98
C MET A 364 3.92 10.87 -20.58
N LEU A 365 3.64 10.70 -19.27
CA LEU A 365 2.30 10.34 -18.80
C LEU A 365 1.25 11.41 -19.13
N LEU A 366 1.59 12.70 -18.97
CA LEU A 366 0.71 13.81 -19.32
C LEU A 366 0.57 14.01 -20.83
N ALA A 367 1.40 13.39 -21.67
CA ALA A 367 1.25 13.39 -23.12
C ALA A 367 0.33 12.25 -23.62
N LEU A 368 0.02 11.24 -22.80
CA LEU A 368 -0.84 10.13 -23.20
C LEU A 368 -2.29 10.59 -23.42
N ARG A 369 -2.81 10.32 -24.61
CA ARG A 369 -4.19 10.63 -25.02
C ARG A 369 -4.86 9.38 -25.58
N HIS A 370 -6.13 9.20 -25.27
CA HIS A 370 -6.96 8.18 -25.93
C HIS A 370 -7.22 8.54 -27.39
N GLY A 371 -7.75 7.60 -28.16
CA GLY A 371 -8.06 7.81 -29.59
C GLY A 371 -9.07 8.94 -29.87
N ASP A 372 -9.84 9.36 -28.88
CA ASP A 372 -10.77 10.49 -28.92
C ASP A 372 -10.14 11.84 -28.51
N GLY A 373 -8.85 11.85 -28.15
CA GLY A 373 -8.12 13.03 -27.70
C GLY A 373 -8.27 13.36 -26.21
N SER A 374 -9.03 12.57 -25.43
CA SER A 374 -9.13 12.75 -23.98
C SER A 374 -7.83 12.38 -23.26
N SER A 375 -7.54 13.04 -22.13
CA SER A 375 -6.35 12.71 -21.32
C SER A 375 -6.53 11.37 -20.62
N MET A 376 -5.52 10.51 -20.71
CA MET A 376 -5.53 9.24 -20.00
C MET A 376 -5.16 9.39 -18.53
N CYS A 377 -4.26 10.31 -18.20
CA CYS A 377 -3.59 10.33 -16.90
C CYS A 377 -3.88 11.64 -16.16
N ILE A 378 -4.18 11.52 -14.87
CA ILE A 378 -4.28 12.64 -13.93
C ILE A 378 -3.18 12.49 -12.89
N LEU A 379 -2.26 13.45 -12.87
CA LEU A 379 -1.17 13.51 -11.89
C LEU A 379 -1.59 14.33 -10.66
N TYR A 380 -1.06 13.96 -9.49
CA TYR A 380 -1.27 14.68 -8.23
C TYR A 380 0.00 15.43 -7.78
N GLY A 381 -0.16 16.51 -7.01
CA GLY A 381 0.93 17.28 -6.40
C GLY A 381 0.91 18.77 -6.71
N HIS A 382 1.56 19.16 -7.80
CA HIS A 382 1.60 20.54 -8.29
C HIS A 382 0.88 20.63 -9.64
N ASP A 383 0.36 21.82 -9.97
CA ASP A 383 -0.38 22.10 -11.21
C ASP A 383 0.40 21.60 -12.45
N ASN A 384 -0.32 21.35 -13.54
CA ASN A 384 0.13 20.70 -14.79
C ASN A 384 1.31 21.38 -15.54
N SER A 385 2.11 22.23 -14.89
CA SER A 385 3.32 22.81 -15.45
C SER A 385 4.36 21.73 -15.75
N MET A 386 4.94 21.84 -16.95
CA MET A 386 6.00 20.98 -17.47
C MET A 386 7.41 21.46 -17.10
N GLU A 387 7.49 22.58 -16.37
CA GLU A 387 8.76 23.23 -16.05
C GLU A 387 9.46 22.49 -14.89
N PRO A 388 10.81 22.45 -14.87
CA PRO A 388 11.58 21.93 -13.76
C PRO A 388 11.23 22.68 -12.47
N CYS A 389 10.47 22.04 -11.59
CA CYS A 389 10.10 22.63 -10.31
C CYS A 389 10.92 21.99 -9.18
N HIS A 390 11.75 22.80 -8.51
CA HIS A 390 12.53 22.37 -7.34
C HIS A 390 11.66 21.91 -6.16
N GLU A 391 10.36 22.22 -6.21
CA GLU A 391 9.34 21.89 -5.21
C GLU A 391 8.84 20.45 -5.28
N MET A 392 9.28 19.64 -6.26
CA MET A 392 8.86 18.24 -6.40
C MET A 392 10.01 17.27 -6.14
N GLY A 393 9.74 16.29 -5.29
CA GLY A 393 10.58 15.13 -5.04
C GLY A 393 10.44 14.05 -6.12
N PRO A 394 11.16 12.91 -5.96
CA PRO A 394 11.24 11.86 -6.96
C PRO A 394 10.03 10.92 -6.93
N ILE A 395 8.82 11.48 -6.92
CA ILE A 395 7.54 10.76 -6.86
C ILE A 395 6.64 11.23 -8.02
N VAL A 396 5.97 10.26 -8.66
CA VAL A 396 4.85 10.52 -9.57
C VAL A 396 3.65 9.72 -9.10
N SER A 397 2.65 10.42 -8.59
CA SER A 397 1.37 9.84 -8.16
C SER A 397 0.26 10.22 -9.13
N PHE A 398 -0.56 9.24 -9.51
CA PHE A 398 -1.53 9.40 -10.58
C PHE A 398 -2.68 8.39 -10.52
N ASN A 399 -3.73 8.68 -11.28
CA ASN A 399 -4.77 7.72 -11.65
C ASN A 399 -5.01 7.76 -13.17
N LEU A 400 -5.53 6.66 -13.71
CA LEU A 400 -5.81 6.51 -15.14
C LEU A 400 -7.32 6.54 -15.41
N GLN A 401 -7.73 7.30 -16.42
CA GLN A 401 -9.11 7.39 -16.90
C GLN A 401 -9.30 6.58 -18.17
N ARG A 402 -10.51 6.06 -18.35
CA ARG A 402 -11.03 5.46 -19.58
C ARG A 402 -11.60 6.56 -20.50
N PRO A 403 -11.81 6.29 -21.80
CA PRO A 403 -12.39 7.28 -22.72
C PRO A 403 -13.79 7.79 -22.31
N ASP A 404 -14.57 6.97 -21.61
CA ASP A 404 -15.90 7.34 -21.10
C ASP A 404 -15.86 8.22 -19.83
N GLY A 405 -14.66 8.57 -19.34
CA GLY A 405 -14.45 9.35 -18.13
C GLY A 405 -14.47 8.54 -16.83
N SER A 406 -14.74 7.23 -16.89
CA SER A 406 -14.60 6.33 -15.73
C SER A 406 -13.13 6.01 -15.44
N TRP A 407 -12.85 5.34 -14.32
CA TRP A 407 -11.48 5.09 -13.87
C TRP A 407 -11.02 3.64 -14.14
N TYR A 408 -9.73 3.48 -14.40
CA TYR A 408 -9.06 2.21 -14.16
C TYR A 408 -8.77 2.11 -12.66
N GLY A 409 -9.11 0.98 -12.04
CA GLY A 409 -8.82 0.75 -10.62
C GLY A 409 -7.31 0.66 -10.40
N TYR A 410 -6.78 1.29 -9.35
CA TYR A 410 -5.33 1.27 -9.10
C TYR A 410 -4.77 -0.16 -8.94
N ARG A 411 -5.57 -1.12 -8.49
CA ARG A 411 -5.16 -2.53 -8.35
C ARG A 411 -5.17 -3.29 -9.67
N GLU A 412 -5.97 -2.88 -10.65
CA GLU A 412 -5.84 -3.33 -12.04
C GLU A 412 -4.45 -2.95 -12.56
N VAL A 413 -4.04 -1.69 -12.33
CA VAL A 413 -2.72 -1.18 -12.71
C VAL A 413 -1.60 -1.94 -11.98
N GLU A 414 -1.73 -2.15 -10.67
CA GLU A 414 -0.74 -2.91 -9.87
C GLU A 414 -0.54 -4.34 -10.39
N LYS A 415 -1.63 -5.06 -10.67
CA LYS A 415 -1.56 -6.44 -11.16
C LYS A 415 -0.90 -6.53 -12.52
N LEU A 416 -1.27 -5.64 -13.45
CA LEU A 416 -0.68 -5.59 -14.79
C LEU A 416 0.80 -5.17 -14.74
N ALA A 417 1.15 -4.23 -13.87
CA ALA A 417 2.53 -3.82 -13.65
C ALA A 417 3.37 -5.00 -13.11
N SER A 418 2.86 -5.72 -12.11
CA SER A 418 3.51 -6.90 -11.53
C SER A 418 3.76 -7.99 -12.58
N LEU A 419 2.76 -8.28 -13.43
CA LEU A 419 2.89 -9.22 -14.56
C LEU A 419 3.92 -8.75 -15.60
N SER A 420 4.17 -7.44 -15.70
CA SER A 420 5.16 -6.83 -16.60
C SER A 420 6.56 -6.68 -15.95
N GLY A 421 6.73 -7.21 -14.73
CA GLY A 421 7.98 -7.10 -13.98
C GLY A 421 8.26 -5.70 -13.45
N ILE A 422 7.22 -4.91 -13.19
CA ILE A 422 7.28 -3.56 -12.62
C ILE A 422 6.71 -3.59 -11.21
N GLN A 423 7.52 -3.17 -10.23
CA GLN A 423 7.13 -3.05 -8.83
C GLN A 423 6.82 -1.59 -8.53
N LEU A 424 5.57 -1.31 -8.17
CA LEU A 424 5.08 0.03 -7.82
C LEU A 424 4.15 -0.06 -6.60
N ARG A 425 3.65 1.07 -6.12
CA ARG A 425 2.77 1.12 -4.95
C ARG A 425 1.40 1.69 -5.30
N THR A 426 0.36 1.19 -4.64
CA THR A 426 -1.02 1.70 -4.76
C THR A 426 -1.68 2.00 -3.42
N GLY A 427 -2.82 2.69 -3.44
CA GLY A 427 -3.62 3.07 -2.27
C GLY A 427 -3.39 4.51 -1.81
N CYS A 428 -3.60 4.79 -0.51
CA CYS A 428 -3.39 6.12 0.09
C CYS A 428 -1.97 6.35 0.65
N PHE A 429 -1.04 5.40 0.49
CA PHE A 429 0.36 5.50 0.94
C PHE A 429 0.54 5.89 2.41
N CYS A 430 -0.35 5.44 3.30
CA CYS A 430 -0.36 5.83 4.72
C CYS A 430 -0.46 7.36 4.94
N ASN A 431 -1.07 8.08 4.00
CA ASN A 431 -1.26 9.53 4.04
C ASN A 431 -2.72 9.85 3.67
N PRO A 432 -3.68 9.61 4.58
CA PRO A 432 -5.10 9.74 4.30
C PRO A 432 -5.52 11.19 4.06
N GLY A 433 -4.83 12.17 4.68
CA GLY A 433 -5.11 13.58 4.46
C GLY A 433 -4.75 14.01 3.04
N ALA A 434 -3.55 13.68 2.55
CA ALA A 434 -3.18 13.91 1.15
C ALA A 434 -4.09 13.14 0.19
N CYS A 435 -4.39 11.88 0.51
CA CYS A 435 -5.28 11.04 -0.29
C CYS A 435 -6.66 11.70 -0.46
N ALA A 436 -7.28 12.12 0.63
CA ALA A 436 -8.57 12.81 0.60
C ALA A 436 -8.50 14.14 -0.16
N LYS A 437 -7.46 14.95 0.10
CA LYS A 437 -7.23 16.24 -0.55
C LYS A 437 -7.11 16.10 -2.06
N TYR A 438 -6.22 15.26 -2.55
CA TYR A 438 -5.93 15.13 -3.98
C TYR A 438 -7.00 14.35 -4.75
N LEU A 439 -7.73 13.44 -4.10
CA LEU A 439 -8.84 12.71 -4.72
C LEU A 439 -10.19 13.42 -4.62
N GLY A 440 -10.27 14.54 -3.88
CA GLY A 440 -11.54 15.26 -3.67
C GLY A 440 -12.58 14.44 -2.92
N LEU A 441 -12.14 13.68 -1.91
CA LEU A 441 -13.00 12.85 -1.06
C LEU A 441 -13.46 13.66 0.16
N SER A 442 -14.78 13.74 0.37
CA SER A 442 -15.37 14.38 1.54
C SER A 442 -15.30 13.49 2.79
N HIS A 443 -15.42 14.10 3.98
CA HIS A 443 -15.51 13.36 5.25
C HIS A 443 -16.66 12.34 5.24
N PHE A 444 -17.80 12.69 4.64
CA PHE A 444 -18.95 11.80 4.54
C PHE A 444 -18.62 10.57 3.67
N GLU A 445 -17.99 10.76 2.52
CA GLU A 445 -17.57 9.65 1.66
C GLU A 445 -16.56 8.74 2.35
N LEU A 446 -15.56 9.31 3.05
CA LEU A 446 -14.58 8.51 3.80
C LEU A 446 -15.22 7.67 4.91
N LEU A 447 -16.14 8.25 5.68
CA LEU A 447 -16.87 7.55 6.73
C LEU A 447 -17.78 6.47 6.15
N SER A 448 -18.58 6.81 5.14
CA SER A 448 -19.49 5.87 4.47
C SER A 448 -18.74 4.71 3.83
N ASN A 449 -17.58 4.95 3.22
CA ASN A 449 -16.74 3.91 2.65
C ASN A 449 -16.25 2.97 3.76
N THR A 450 -15.76 3.52 4.88
CA THR A 450 -15.28 2.74 6.02
C THR A 450 -16.40 1.91 6.66
N GLU A 451 -17.59 2.49 6.83
CA GLU A 451 -18.79 1.79 7.33
C GLU A 451 -19.25 0.68 6.38
N ALA A 452 -19.03 0.84 5.07
CA ALA A 452 -19.24 -0.20 4.06
C ALA A 452 -18.13 -1.27 4.07
N GLY A 453 -17.18 -1.20 5.01
CA GLY A 453 -16.08 -2.15 5.18
C GLY A 453 -14.82 -1.81 4.37
N HIS A 454 -14.75 -0.62 3.77
CA HIS A 454 -13.58 -0.22 2.98
C HIS A 454 -12.35 0.01 3.88
N VAL A 455 -11.23 -0.60 3.52
CA VAL A 455 -9.91 -0.33 4.10
C VAL A 455 -8.90 -0.07 2.98
N CYS A 456 -7.87 0.73 3.25
CA CYS A 456 -6.91 1.19 2.23
C CYS A 456 -6.12 0.08 1.49
N TRP A 457 -6.33 -1.20 1.82
CA TRP A 457 -5.68 -2.37 1.23
C TRP A 457 -6.67 -3.45 0.77
N ASP A 458 -7.97 -3.12 0.67
CA ASP A 458 -8.96 -4.05 0.14
C ASP A 458 -9.00 -4.06 -1.41
N ASP A 459 -10.00 -4.74 -1.97
CA ASP A 459 -10.21 -4.89 -3.43
C ASP A 459 -11.13 -3.79 -4.01
N HIS A 460 -11.52 -2.78 -3.22
CA HIS A 460 -12.49 -1.74 -3.62
C HIS A 460 -11.79 -0.43 -4.00
N ASP A 461 -11.25 -0.40 -5.22
CA ASP A 461 -10.47 0.74 -5.70
C ASP A 461 -11.30 1.95 -6.15
N ILE A 462 -12.57 1.72 -6.49
CA ILE A 462 -13.51 2.74 -7.00
C ILE A 462 -14.84 2.58 -6.27
N ILE A 463 -15.28 3.63 -5.56
CA ILE A 463 -16.58 3.66 -4.87
C ILE A 463 -17.35 4.88 -5.36
N ASN A 464 -18.61 4.67 -5.77
CA ASN A 464 -19.47 5.72 -6.33
C ASN A 464 -18.82 6.50 -7.49
N GLY A 465 -18.03 5.81 -8.32
CA GLY A 465 -17.33 6.40 -9.47
C GLY A 465 -16.10 7.23 -9.13
N LYS A 466 -15.66 7.28 -7.87
CA LYS A 466 -14.43 7.96 -7.44
C LYS A 466 -13.35 6.96 -7.01
N PRO A 467 -12.07 7.20 -7.36
CA PRO A 467 -10.95 6.43 -6.83
C PRO A 467 -10.85 6.58 -5.31
N THR A 468 -10.54 5.48 -4.62
CA THR A 468 -10.29 5.46 -3.16
C THR A 468 -8.80 5.56 -2.81
N GLY A 469 -7.94 5.63 -3.82
CA GLY A 469 -6.49 5.67 -3.72
C GLY A 469 -5.85 6.09 -5.05
N ALA A 470 -4.53 5.99 -5.13
CA ALA A 470 -3.77 6.32 -6.34
C ALA A 470 -2.72 5.25 -6.66
N VAL A 471 -2.11 5.35 -7.84
CA VAL A 471 -0.88 4.65 -8.22
C VAL A 471 0.30 5.59 -7.97
N ARG A 472 1.40 5.08 -7.41
CA ARG A 472 2.63 5.83 -7.19
C ARG A 472 3.83 5.08 -7.71
N VAL A 473 4.62 5.77 -8.53
CA VAL A 473 6.00 5.40 -8.84
C VAL A 473 6.96 6.40 -8.20
N SER A 474 8.14 5.92 -7.83
CA SER A 474 9.14 6.71 -7.14
C SER A 474 10.54 6.23 -7.47
N PHE A 475 11.45 7.17 -7.72
CA PHE A 475 12.79 6.90 -8.21
C PHE A 475 13.83 7.00 -7.09
N GLY A 476 14.86 6.17 -7.15
CA GLY A 476 16.01 6.15 -6.24
C GLY A 476 17.29 6.56 -6.96
N TYR A 477 18.38 6.66 -6.20
CA TYR A 477 19.71 7.02 -6.74
C TYR A 477 20.28 5.98 -7.73
N MET A 478 19.65 4.81 -7.80
CA MET A 478 20.01 3.71 -8.69
C MET A 478 18.95 3.50 -9.78
N SER A 479 17.97 4.38 -9.95
CA SER A 479 16.97 4.20 -11.02
C SER A 479 17.55 4.63 -12.37
N THR A 480 17.05 4.06 -13.48
CA THR A 480 17.54 4.43 -14.83
C THR A 480 16.45 4.98 -15.74
N PHE A 481 16.90 5.63 -16.82
CA PHE A 481 16.05 6.03 -17.92
C PHE A 481 15.28 4.85 -18.52
N GLU A 482 15.94 3.70 -18.69
CA GLU A 482 15.32 2.49 -19.24
C GLU A 482 14.17 1.99 -18.37
N GLU A 483 14.29 2.11 -17.05
CA GLU A 483 13.23 1.74 -16.11
C GLU A 483 12.04 2.72 -16.19
N ALA A 484 12.31 4.02 -16.25
CA ALA A 484 11.29 5.05 -16.46
C ALA A 484 10.56 4.86 -17.80
N LYS A 485 11.31 4.64 -18.89
CA LYS A 485 10.76 4.37 -20.23
C LYS A 485 9.93 3.09 -20.25
N LYS A 486 10.44 1.98 -19.69
CA LYS A 486 9.71 0.71 -19.64
C LYS A 486 8.38 0.85 -18.88
N PHE A 487 8.35 1.67 -17.83
CA PHE A 487 7.12 1.98 -17.13
C PHE A 487 6.14 2.82 -17.98
N VAL A 488 6.61 3.86 -18.67
CA VAL A 488 5.78 4.65 -19.59
C VAL A 488 5.23 3.78 -20.73
N ASP A 489 6.07 2.95 -21.36
CA ASP A 489 5.69 2.02 -22.40
C ASP A 489 4.64 1.00 -21.89
N PHE A 490 4.79 0.54 -20.65
CA PHE A 490 3.81 -0.33 -19.99
C PHE A 490 2.44 0.37 -19.87
N VAL A 491 2.40 1.60 -19.37
CA VAL A 491 1.14 2.36 -19.26
C VAL A 491 0.51 2.56 -20.63
N ALA A 492 1.31 2.98 -21.61
CA ALA A 492 0.87 3.19 -22.97
C ALA A 492 0.29 1.89 -23.58
N SER A 493 1.05 0.79 -23.57
CA SER A 493 0.63 -0.48 -24.18
C SER A 493 -0.53 -1.17 -23.48
N SER A 494 -0.67 -1.00 -22.16
CA SER A 494 -1.69 -1.72 -21.38
C SER A 494 -3.03 -0.98 -21.34
N PHE A 495 -3.02 0.35 -21.49
CA PHE A 495 -4.22 1.17 -21.26
C PHE A 495 -4.61 2.08 -22.44
N LEU A 496 -3.74 2.30 -23.44
CA LEU A 496 -4.10 3.13 -24.59
C LEU A 496 -5.01 2.33 -25.51
N LEU A 497 -6.26 2.77 -25.61
CA LEU A 497 -7.18 2.29 -26.62
C LEU A 497 -6.90 3.06 -27.92
N SER A 498 -6.38 2.34 -28.91
CA SER A 498 -6.22 2.88 -30.26
C SER A 498 -7.59 3.09 -30.89
N SER A 499 -7.80 4.20 -31.60
CA SER A 499 -9.04 4.53 -32.32
C SER A 499 -9.44 3.46 -33.36
N ASN A 500 -8.53 2.52 -33.66
CA ASN A 500 -8.77 1.39 -34.54
C ASN A 500 -9.41 0.21 -33.80
N HIS A 501 -10.64 0.37 -33.31
CA HIS A 501 -11.64 -0.71 -33.24
C HIS A 501 -13.09 -0.23 -33.12
N ILE A 502 -13.36 1.08 -33.15
CA ILE A 502 -14.68 1.59 -33.54
C ILE A 502 -14.72 1.68 -35.06
N GLY A 503 -14.54 0.52 -35.71
CA GLY A 503 -14.94 0.38 -37.10
C GLY A 503 -16.45 0.56 -37.11
N HIS A 504 -16.91 1.70 -37.63
CA HIS A 504 -18.26 1.89 -38.11
C HIS A 504 -18.84 0.56 -38.58
N GLY A 505 -19.92 0.12 -37.92
CA GLY A 505 -20.84 -0.86 -38.47
C GLY A 505 -21.43 -0.32 -39.76
N ASN A 506 -20.63 -0.29 -40.83
CA ASN A 506 -21.12 -0.21 -42.17
C ASN A 506 -21.97 -1.46 -42.36
N HIS A 507 -23.27 -1.23 -42.51
CA HIS A 507 -24.24 -2.15 -43.05
C HIS A 507 -23.69 -2.81 -44.32
N LEU A 508 -22.97 -3.91 -44.15
CA LEU A 508 -22.80 -4.92 -45.19
C LEU A 508 -24.09 -5.75 -45.20
N LYS A 509 -25.08 -5.21 -45.92
CA LYS A 509 -26.12 -6.02 -46.52
C LYS A 509 -25.45 -7.02 -47.46
N GLY A 510 -25.45 -8.29 -47.08
CA GLY A 510 -25.15 -9.39 -48.00
C GLY A 510 -24.20 -10.44 -47.45
N LEU A 511 -24.71 -11.35 -46.62
CA LEU A 511 -24.94 -12.75 -46.99
C LEU A 511 -25.53 -13.46 -45.76
N GLU A 512 -26.85 -13.34 -45.57
CA GLU A 512 -27.56 -14.23 -44.66
C GLU A 512 -27.53 -15.64 -45.28
N LYS A 513 -26.51 -16.42 -44.92
CA LYS A 513 -26.67 -17.87 -44.89
C LYS A 513 -27.44 -18.16 -43.60
N GLY A 514 -28.68 -18.62 -43.79
CA GLY A 514 -29.60 -18.93 -42.70
C GLY A 514 -28.94 -19.80 -41.64
N PHE A 515 -28.82 -19.23 -40.44
CA PHE A 515 -28.64 -20.03 -39.24
C PHE A 515 -30.02 -20.25 -38.65
N SER A 516 -30.37 -21.53 -38.59
CA SER A 516 -31.56 -22.06 -37.95
C SER A 516 -31.68 -21.57 -36.52
N ASP A 517 -32.89 -21.16 -36.17
CA ASP A 517 -33.42 -21.06 -34.81
C ASP A 517 -32.93 -22.26 -33.98
N THR A 518 -31.98 -22.05 -33.05
CA THR A 518 -31.43 -23.11 -32.20
C THR A 518 -31.30 -22.57 -30.78
N GLY A 519 -31.99 -23.21 -29.84
CA GLY A 519 -31.99 -22.80 -28.44
C GLY A 519 -30.63 -23.02 -27.75
N TYR A 520 -30.38 -22.27 -26.69
CA TYR A 520 -29.21 -22.45 -25.82
C TYR A 520 -29.19 -23.86 -25.21
N TYR A 521 -28.01 -24.47 -25.15
CA TYR A 521 -27.81 -25.76 -24.49
C TYR A 521 -26.58 -25.75 -23.57
N LEU A 522 -26.65 -26.53 -22.49
CA LEU A 522 -25.58 -26.67 -21.51
C LEU A 522 -24.52 -27.64 -22.03
N LYS A 523 -23.28 -27.16 -22.15
CA LYS A 523 -22.15 -27.94 -22.66
C LYS A 523 -21.44 -28.73 -21.56
N SER A 524 -21.20 -28.11 -20.41
CA SER A 524 -20.55 -28.78 -19.28
C SER A 524 -20.94 -28.17 -17.95
N ILE A 525 -20.88 -29.01 -16.91
CA ILE A 525 -20.99 -28.62 -15.50
C ILE A 525 -19.65 -28.91 -14.85
N THR A 526 -19.07 -27.95 -14.13
CA THR A 526 -17.82 -28.12 -13.38
C THR A 526 -18.05 -27.84 -11.90
N ILE A 527 -17.56 -28.74 -11.05
CA ILE A 527 -17.63 -28.61 -9.60
C ILE A 527 -16.21 -28.34 -9.09
N TYR A 528 -16.09 -27.37 -8.19
CA TYR A 528 -14.85 -27.01 -7.51
C TYR A 528 -14.98 -27.25 -6.00
N PRO A 529 -14.81 -28.49 -5.51
CA PRO A 529 -14.92 -28.82 -4.09
C PRO A 529 -14.09 -27.90 -3.20
N ILE A 530 -12.79 -27.83 -3.48
CA ILE A 530 -11.85 -27.00 -2.72
C ILE A 530 -11.63 -25.70 -3.47
N LYS A 531 -11.90 -24.56 -2.81
CA LYS A 531 -11.67 -23.23 -3.37
C LYS A 531 -10.22 -23.12 -3.83
N SER A 532 -10.00 -22.57 -5.02
CA SER A 532 -8.68 -22.35 -5.63
C SER A 532 -7.96 -23.59 -6.17
N CYS A 533 -8.47 -24.81 -5.96
CA CYS A 533 -7.93 -26.05 -6.57
C CYS A 533 -8.60 -26.39 -7.90
N GLY A 534 -8.10 -27.38 -8.63
CA GLY A 534 -8.72 -27.89 -9.86
C GLY A 534 -10.09 -28.54 -9.57
N GLY A 535 -11.05 -28.34 -10.48
CA GLY A 535 -12.38 -28.95 -10.43
C GLY A 535 -12.51 -30.13 -11.39
N PHE A 536 -13.65 -30.82 -11.32
CA PHE A 536 -13.99 -31.92 -12.22
C PHE A 536 -15.28 -31.65 -13.00
N CYS A 537 -15.33 -32.13 -14.23
CA CYS A 537 -16.48 -31.94 -15.12
C CYS A 537 -17.45 -33.13 -15.04
N THR A 538 -18.75 -32.84 -15.14
CA THR A 538 -19.82 -33.83 -15.21
C THR A 538 -20.91 -33.40 -16.20
N ARG A 539 -21.75 -34.36 -16.61
CA ARG A 539 -22.95 -34.11 -17.44
C ARG A 539 -24.18 -33.72 -16.62
N SER A 540 -24.21 -34.11 -15.35
CA SER A 540 -25.32 -33.84 -14.42
C SER A 540 -24.82 -33.85 -12.99
N TRP A 541 -25.37 -33.01 -12.13
CA TRP A 541 -24.99 -32.94 -10.72
C TRP A 541 -26.16 -32.50 -9.83
N PRO A 542 -26.25 -32.95 -8.56
CA PRO A 542 -27.31 -32.52 -7.66
C PRO A 542 -27.22 -31.04 -7.30
N LEU A 543 -28.39 -30.39 -7.23
CA LEU A 543 -28.55 -29.04 -6.69
C LEU A 543 -28.83 -29.10 -5.19
N SER A 544 -28.19 -28.21 -4.44
CA SER A 544 -28.40 -27.97 -3.01
C SER A 544 -29.05 -26.60 -2.78
N ASN A 545 -29.14 -26.16 -1.51
CA ASN A 545 -29.59 -24.81 -1.19
C ASN A 545 -28.52 -23.75 -1.47
N ASN A 546 -27.24 -24.15 -1.52
CA ASN A 546 -26.10 -23.25 -1.68
C ASN A 546 -25.49 -23.29 -3.09
N GLY A 547 -26.15 -23.93 -4.06
CA GLY A 547 -25.65 -24.14 -5.44
C GLY A 547 -25.46 -25.62 -5.78
N LEU A 548 -24.44 -25.96 -6.57
CA LEU A 548 -24.07 -27.37 -6.82
C LEU A 548 -23.63 -28.05 -5.51
N LYS A 549 -24.13 -29.25 -5.24
CA LYS A 549 -23.81 -29.99 -4.00
C LYS A 549 -22.29 -30.16 -3.89
N HIS A 550 -21.70 -29.81 -2.74
CA HIS A 550 -20.25 -29.85 -2.49
C HIS A 550 -19.38 -28.91 -3.32
N ASP A 551 -19.93 -27.88 -3.97
CA ASP A 551 -19.12 -26.84 -4.61
C ASP A 551 -18.62 -25.82 -3.56
N ARG A 552 -17.31 -25.56 -3.58
CA ARG A 552 -16.59 -24.60 -2.73
C ARG A 552 -16.88 -24.74 -1.22
N GLU A 553 -17.08 -25.97 -0.75
CA GLU A 553 -17.28 -26.28 0.68
C GLU A 553 -15.97 -26.24 1.48
N TRP A 554 -14.81 -26.32 0.82
CA TRP A 554 -13.49 -26.38 1.47
C TRP A 554 -12.58 -25.21 1.07
N ILE A 555 -11.69 -24.81 1.97
CA ILE A 555 -10.62 -23.81 1.76
C ILE A 555 -9.32 -24.26 2.45
N LEU A 556 -8.19 -23.67 2.05
CA LEU A 556 -6.91 -23.81 2.76
C LEU A 556 -6.57 -22.53 3.53
N LYS A 557 -6.02 -22.68 4.73
CA LYS A 557 -5.56 -21.60 5.60
C LYS A 557 -4.10 -21.82 5.98
N SER A 558 -3.29 -20.76 5.97
CA SER A 558 -1.89 -20.79 6.40
C SER A 558 -1.79 -20.88 7.93
N LEU A 559 -0.60 -21.25 8.44
CA LEU A 559 -0.33 -21.18 9.89
C LEU A 559 -0.41 -19.76 10.47
N SER A 560 -0.29 -18.72 9.64
CA SER A 560 -0.43 -17.31 10.07
C SER A 560 -1.88 -16.84 10.11
N GLY A 561 -2.85 -17.72 9.80
CA GLY A 561 -4.27 -17.40 9.78
C GLY A 561 -4.82 -16.92 8.43
N GLU A 562 -3.98 -16.81 7.40
CA GLU A 562 -4.35 -16.28 6.09
C GLU A 562 -5.03 -17.35 5.21
N ILE A 563 -6.16 -17.02 4.59
CA ILE A 563 -6.79 -17.90 3.59
C ILE A 563 -5.96 -17.94 2.31
N LEU A 564 -5.56 -19.15 1.92
CA LEU A 564 -4.77 -19.39 0.73
C LEU A 564 -5.67 -19.37 -0.52
N THR A 565 -5.19 -18.71 -1.56
CA THR A 565 -5.88 -18.60 -2.84
C THR A 565 -4.93 -18.92 -3.99
N GLN A 566 -5.47 -19.31 -5.14
CA GLN A 566 -4.68 -19.61 -6.34
C GLN A 566 -3.83 -18.42 -6.80
N LYS A 567 -4.26 -17.18 -6.47
CA LYS A 567 -3.51 -15.96 -6.78
C LYS A 567 -2.24 -15.83 -5.93
N LYS A 568 -2.30 -16.25 -4.66
CA LYS A 568 -1.18 -16.17 -3.71
C LYS A 568 -0.29 -17.41 -3.75
N VAL A 569 -0.88 -18.57 -4.04
CA VAL A 569 -0.24 -19.88 -4.12
C VAL A 569 -0.65 -20.55 -5.43
N PRO A 570 0.02 -20.23 -6.56
CA PRO A 570 -0.30 -20.79 -7.87
C PRO A 570 -0.28 -22.32 -7.91
N GLU A 571 0.52 -22.95 -7.04
CA GLU A 571 0.68 -24.40 -6.91
C GLU A 571 -0.64 -25.12 -6.63
N MET A 572 -1.62 -24.44 -6.01
CA MET A 572 -2.96 -24.97 -5.77
C MET A 572 -3.65 -25.41 -7.08
N CYS A 573 -3.25 -24.86 -8.23
CA CYS A 573 -3.79 -25.26 -9.53
C CYS A 573 -3.42 -26.68 -9.96
N PHE A 574 -2.35 -27.24 -9.41
CA PHE A 574 -1.90 -28.61 -9.69
C PHE A 574 -2.67 -29.66 -8.89
N ILE A 575 -3.48 -29.24 -7.91
CA ILE A 575 -4.31 -30.13 -7.10
C ILE A 575 -5.61 -30.40 -7.85
N SER A 576 -5.84 -31.64 -8.24
CA SER A 576 -7.11 -32.11 -8.81
C SER A 576 -8.03 -32.65 -7.72
N THR A 577 -9.33 -32.46 -7.90
CA THR A 577 -10.35 -32.94 -6.96
C THR A 577 -11.45 -33.68 -7.71
N PHE A 578 -12.00 -34.73 -7.08
CA PHE A 578 -13.09 -35.52 -7.63
C PHE A 578 -14.00 -36.02 -6.49
N ILE A 579 -15.32 -35.85 -6.63
CA ILE A 579 -16.29 -36.34 -5.65
C ILE A 579 -17.01 -37.57 -6.22
N ASP A 580 -16.96 -38.66 -5.46
CA ASP A 580 -17.79 -39.84 -5.69
C ASP A 580 -18.93 -39.86 -4.66
N LEU A 581 -20.13 -39.48 -5.12
CA LEU A 581 -21.34 -39.48 -4.29
C LEU A 581 -21.79 -40.89 -3.89
N SER A 582 -21.45 -41.93 -4.67
CA SER A 582 -21.83 -43.31 -4.37
C SER A 582 -20.99 -43.90 -3.23
N GLN A 583 -19.72 -43.50 -3.17
CA GLN A 583 -18.80 -43.87 -2.09
C GLN A 583 -18.85 -42.91 -0.90
N GLY A 584 -19.45 -41.73 -1.06
CA GLY A 584 -19.44 -40.69 -0.04
C GLY A 584 -18.04 -40.11 0.20
N MET A 585 -17.22 -40.01 -0.86
CA MET A 585 -15.79 -39.64 -0.76
C MET A 585 -15.41 -38.48 -1.67
N LEU A 586 -14.53 -37.60 -1.17
CA LEU A 586 -13.75 -36.63 -1.93
C LEU A 586 -12.33 -37.19 -2.11
N PHE A 587 -11.91 -37.34 -3.37
CA PHE A 587 -10.56 -37.70 -3.77
C PHE A 587 -9.80 -36.45 -4.15
N VAL A 588 -8.56 -36.33 -3.66
CA VAL A 588 -7.66 -35.20 -3.95
C VAL A 588 -6.31 -35.75 -4.39
N GLU A 589 -5.80 -35.25 -5.51
CA GLU A 589 -4.55 -35.70 -6.13
C GLU A 589 -3.66 -34.50 -6.46
N SER A 590 -2.35 -34.70 -6.42
CA SER A 590 -1.36 -33.68 -6.78
C SER A 590 -0.14 -34.39 -7.37
N PRO A 591 0.50 -33.85 -8.43
CA PRO A 591 1.73 -34.41 -8.98
C PRO A 591 2.90 -34.38 -7.99
N ARG A 592 2.77 -33.64 -6.88
CA ARG A 592 3.78 -33.55 -5.82
C ARG A 592 3.60 -34.55 -4.69
N CYS A 593 2.47 -35.26 -4.65
CA CYS A 593 2.16 -36.24 -3.61
C CYS A 593 2.10 -37.63 -4.23
N LYS A 594 2.71 -38.62 -3.55
CA LYS A 594 2.75 -40.01 -4.06
C LYS A 594 1.41 -40.72 -4.00
N GLU A 595 0.63 -40.42 -2.97
CA GLU A 595 -0.65 -41.07 -2.70
C GLU A 595 -1.81 -40.10 -2.85
N ARG A 596 -2.93 -40.60 -3.36
CA ARG A 596 -4.19 -39.87 -3.43
C ARG A 596 -4.78 -39.73 -2.03
N LEU A 597 -5.18 -38.51 -1.67
CA LEU A 597 -5.86 -38.24 -0.42
C LEU A 597 -7.36 -38.55 -0.54
N GLN A 598 -7.93 -39.16 0.50
CA GLN A 598 -9.31 -39.59 0.55
C GLN A 598 -10.00 -38.99 1.78
N ILE A 599 -11.02 -38.17 1.55
CA ILE A 599 -11.77 -37.47 2.59
C ILE A 599 -13.23 -37.94 2.56
N ARG A 600 -13.76 -38.43 3.69
CA ARG A 600 -15.18 -38.80 3.81
C ARG A 600 -16.05 -37.55 3.78
N LEU A 601 -17.12 -37.57 2.98
CA LEU A 601 -18.10 -36.47 2.89
C LEU A 601 -19.02 -36.44 4.12
N GLU A 602 -19.32 -37.62 4.67
CA GLU A 602 -20.11 -37.84 5.89
C GLU A 602 -19.18 -38.45 6.95
N SER A 603 -18.33 -37.62 7.56
CA SER A 603 -17.58 -38.03 8.75
C SER A 603 -18.35 -37.59 9.99
N ASP A 604 -18.50 -38.48 10.97
CA ASP A 604 -18.98 -38.15 12.31
C ASP A 604 -18.08 -37.04 12.88
N VAL A 605 -18.67 -35.86 13.01
CA VAL A 605 -18.01 -34.64 13.42
C VAL A 605 -17.66 -34.76 14.90
N TYR A 606 -16.36 -34.75 15.24
CA TYR A 606 -15.95 -34.50 16.62
C TYR A 606 -16.22 -33.01 16.92
N ASP A 607 -17.13 -32.75 17.86
CA ASP A 607 -17.60 -31.41 18.26
C ASP A 607 -16.46 -30.49 18.78
N ASP A 608 -15.30 -31.07 19.10
CA ASP A 608 -14.16 -30.38 19.75
C ASP A 608 -13.27 -29.52 18.81
N SER A 609 -13.59 -29.38 17.51
CA SER A 609 -12.70 -28.65 16.57
C SER A 609 -13.39 -27.70 15.59
N ILE A 610 -14.48 -27.03 16.02
CA ILE A 610 -15.12 -25.95 15.26
C ILE A 610 -14.37 -24.63 15.53
N GLU A 611 -13.96 -23.93 14.48
CA GLU A 611 -13.37 -22.59 14.55
C GLU A 611 -14.29 -21.57 13.84
N ASP A 612 -14.37 -20.34 14.36
CA ASP A 612 -14.96 -19.21 13.64
C ASP A 612 -13.88 -18.50 12.82
N ILE A 613 -14.11 -18.35 11.51
CA ILE A 613 -13.23 -17.57 10.62
C ILE A 613 -13.99 -16.40 10.00
N GLU A 614 -13.28 -15.31 9.71
CA GLU A 614 -13.84 -14.16 9.02
C GLU A 614 -13.31 -14.10 7.57
N LEU A 615 -14.23 -14.06 6.61
CA LEU A 615 -13.95 -14.00 5.17
C LEU A 615 -14.88 -12.95 4.55
N TYR A 616 -14.30 -11.93 3.91
CA TYR A 616 -15.04 -10.84 3.24
C TYR A 616 -16.08 -10.15 4.15
N GLY A 617 -15.75 -9.94 5.43
CA GLY A 617 -16.63 -9.31 6.43
C GLY A 617 -17.77 -10.23 6.92
N GLN A 618 -17.69 -11.54 6.65
CA GLN A 618 -18.65 -12.54 7.12
C GLN A 618 -17.98 -13.59 7.97
N ARG A 619 -18.68 -14.06 9.01
CA ARG A 619 -18.22 -15.12 9.90
C ARG A 619 -18.72 -16.48 9.42
N TYR A 620 -17.80 -17.43 9.34
CA TYR A 620 -18.08 -18.81 8.95
C TYR A 620 -17.62 -19.75 10.08
N LYS A 621 -18.50 -20.67 10.47
CA LYS A 621 -18.13 -21.81 11.31
C LYS A 621 -17.51 -22.88 10.43
N VAL A 622 -16.31 -23.32 10.77
CA VAL A 622 -15.57 -24.30 9.96
C VAL A 622 -15.03 -25.47 10.78
N TYR A 623 -14.99 -26.62 10.14
CA TYR A 623 -14.37 -27.83 10.66
C TYR A 623 -12.91 -27.92 10.23
N ASN A 624 -12.05 -28.25 11.19
CA ASN A 624 -10.66 -28.59 10.96
C ASN A 624 -10.50 -30.07 10.58
N TYR A 625 -9.41 -30.37 9.87
CA TYR A 625 -9.02 -31.74 9.51
C TYR A 625 -7.80 -32.20 10.28
N SER A 626 -7.59 -33.52 10.30
CA SER A 626 -6.49 -34.18 10.98
C SER A 626 -5.11 -33.72 10.48
N ASN A 627 -4.09 -33.96 11.29
CA ASN A 627 -2.71 -33.58 10.94
C ASN A 627 -2.24 -34.27 9.64
N GLU A 628 -2.66 -35.51 9.36
CA GLU A 628 -2.27 -36.19 8.12
C GLU A 628 -2.82 -35.47 6.87
N THR A 629 -4.07 -35.02 6.93
CA THR A 629 -4.71 -34.25 5.84
C THR A 629 -3.95 -32.94 5.60
N ASN A 630 -3.63 -32.22 6.68
CA ASN A 630 -2.93 -30.94 6.61
C ASN A 630 -1.49 -31.10 6.09
N VAL A 631 -0.80 -32.18 6.47
CA VAL A 631 0.53 -32.52 5.94
C VAL A 631 0.47 -32.79 4.44
N TRP A 632 -0.54 -33.53 3.97
CA TRP A 632 -0.71 -33.81 2.54
C TRP A 632 -0.87 -32.52 1.72
N PHE A 633 -1.75 -31.61 2.16
CA PHE A 633 -1.90 -30.33 1.47
C PHE A 633 -0.64 -29.48 1.55
N SER A 634 0.05 -29.50 2.69
CA SER A 634 1.29 -28.74 2.88
C SER A 634 2.41 -29.22 1.93
N GLU A 635 2.51 -30.53 1.69
CA GLU A 635 3.40 -31.11 0.68
C GLU A 635 2.96 -30.72 -0.74
N ALA A 636 1.66 -30.83 -1.03
CA ALA A 636 1.09 -30.55 -2.35
C ALA A 636 1.36 -29.11 -2.82
N ILE A 637 1.39 -28.12 -1.91
CA ILE A 637 1.71 -26.72 -2.22
C ILE A 637 3.09 -26.26 -1.75
N SER A 638 3.87 -27.14 -1.13
CA SER A 638 5.20 -26.84 -0.57
C SER A 638 5.19 -25.68 0.45
N LYS A 639 4.09 -25.53 1.19
CA LYS A 639 3.89 -24.50 2.23
C LYS A 639 2.99 -25.03 3.35
N PRO A 640 3.32 -24.81 4.63
CA PRO A 640 2.47 -25.24 5.74
C PRO A 640 1.05 -24.64 5.67
N CYS A 641 0.04 -25.50 5.68
CA CYS A 641 -1.36 -25.11 5.61
C CYS A 641 -2.31 -26.13 6.28
N THR A 642 -3.54 -25.69 6.48
CA THR A 642 -4.64 -26.47 7.08
C THR A 642 -5.85 -26.44 6.17
N LEU A 643 -6.54 -27.59 6.03
CA LEU A 643 -7.80 -27.70 5.32
C LEU A 643 -8.96 -27.37 6.26
N LEU A 644 -9.90 -26.57 5.78
CA LEU A 644 -11.12 -26.20 6.49
C LEU A 644 -12.34 -26.52 5.64
N ARG A 645 -13.43 -26.97 6.28
CA ARG A 645 -14.73 -27.18 5.62
C ARG A 645 -15.82 -26.35 6.29
N TYR A 646 -16.70 -25.77 5.49
CA TYR A 646 -17.87 -25.06 5.99
C TYR A 646 -18.81 -25.99 6.80
N SER A 647 -19.23 -25.55 7.99
CA SER A 647 -20.20 -26.25 8.83
C SER A 647 -21.63 -25.79 8.52
N SER A 648 -22.39 -26.63 7.84
CA SER A 648 -23.83 -26.44 7.66
C SER A 648 -24.60 -27.01 8.86
N SER A 649 -24.48 -26.39 10.04
CA SER A 649 -25.41 -26.72 11.13
C SER A 649 -26.83 -26.34 10.68
N SER A 650 -27.75 -27.29 10.69
CA SER A 650 -29.15 -27.10 10.27
C SER A 650 -29.97 -26.26 11.27
N HIS A 651 -29.33 -25.37 12.04
CA HIS A 651 -29.88 -24.76 13.24
C HIS A 651 -29.73 -23.23 13.39
N ASP A 652 -29.32 -22.48 12.36
CA ASP A 652 -29.40 -21.00 12.39
C ASP A 652 -30.48 -20.40 11.46
N PHE A 653 -31.46 -21.19 11.01
CA PHE A 653 -32.67 -20.67 10.36
C PHE A 653 -33.79 -20.37 11.38
N MET A 654 -33.57 -19.35 12.21
CA MET A 654 -34.68 -18.59 12.79
C MET A 654 -34.83 -17.30 11.98
N LEU A 655 -35.49 -17.44 10.82
CA LEU A 655 -36.14 -16.30 10.17
C LEU A 655 -37.16 -15.75 11.17
N ASN A 656 -36.86 -14.60 11.77
CA ASN A 656 -37.91 -13.75 12.32
C ASN A 656 -38.89 -13.48 11.17
N LYS A 657 -40.06 -14.12 11.22
CA LYS A 657 -41.21 -13.80 10.37
C LYS A 657 -41.67 -12.39 10.73
N THR A 658 -41.00 -11.39 10.18
CA THR A 658 -41.49 -10.04 10.04
C THR A 658 -41.54 -9.75 8.56
N ASN A 659 -42.73 -9.44 8.04
CA ASN A 659 -42.99 -9.07 6.66
C ASN A 659 -42.14 -7.84 6.25
N GLY A 660 -40.89 -8.05 5.87
CA GLY A 660 -39.93 -7.03 5.45
C GLY A 660 -38.98 -7.57 4.40
N ALA A 661 -38.61 -6.72 3.45
CA ALA A 661 -37.80 -7.04 2.29
C ALA A 661 -36.48 -7.74 2.66
N VAL A 662 -36.17 -8.80 1.93
CA VAL A 662 -34.89 -9.51 1.98
C VAL A 662 -33.80 -8.58 1.43
N THR A 663 -32.76 -8.32 2.22
CA THR A 663 -31.65 -7.44 1.83
C THR A 663 -30.54 -8.24 1.12
N CYS A 664 -29.64 -7.57 0.38
CA CYS A 664 -28.46 -8.22 -0.23
C CYS A 664 -27.55 -8.96 0.79
N ARG A 665 -27.65 -8.64 2.09
CA ARG A 665 -26.95 -9.37 3.16
C ARG A 665 -27.53 -10.77 3.39
N ASP A 666 -28.84 -10.93 3.24
CA ASP A 666 -29.54 -12.19 3.51
C ASP A 666 -29.23 -13.23 2.41
N ALA A 667 -29.05 -12.79 1.16
CA ALA A 667 -28.65 -13.66 0.05
C ALA A 667 -27.22 -14.21 0.15
N LYS A 668 -26.29 -13.45 0.74
CA LYS A 668 -24.90 -13.89 0.93
C LYS A 668 -24.75 -14.96 2.02
N SER A 669 -25.70 -15.06 2.95
CA SER A 669 -25.73 -16.12 3.99
C SER A 669 -25.97 -17.54 3.43
N MET A 670 -26.33 -17.66 2.14
CA MET A 670 -26.57 -18.92 1.44
C MET A 670 -25.41 -19.38 0.53
N LEU A 671 -24.29 -18.65 0.53
CA LEU A 671 -23.11 -19.03 -0.26
C LEU A 671 -22.15 -19.85 0.59
N ASN A 672 -21.60 -20.91 0.02
CA ASN A 672 -20.36 -21.51 0.55
C ASN A 672 -19.19 -20.53 0.34
N PHE A 673 -17.95 -20.99 0.22
CA PHE A 673 -16.80 -20.11 -0.06
C PHE A 673 -16.74 -19.61 -1.52
N ALA A 674 -17.88 -19.38 -2.16
CA ALA A 674 -17.99 -18.70 -3.46
C ALA A 674 -17.76 -17.17 -3.31
N ASN A 675 -17.34 -16.49 -4.37
CA ASN A 675 -17.00 -15.07 -4.31
C ASN A 675 -18.24 -14.17 -4.40
N GLU A 676 -19.11 -14.44 -5.38
CA GLU A 676 -20.17 -13.49 -5.79
C GLU A 676 -21.54 -14.16 -5.93
N ALA A 677 -21.61 -15.35 -6.53
CA ALA A 677 -22.86 -16.05 -6.80
C ALA A 677 -22.73 -17.57 -6.62
N GLN A 678 -23.87 -18.28 -6.61
CA GLN A 678 -23.95 -19.74 -6.48
C GLN A 678 -23.44 -20.47 -7.72
N PHE A 679 -23.53 -19.83 -8.89
CA PHE A 679 -23.07 -20.33 -10.16
C PHE A 679 -22.34 -19.22 -10.90
N LEU A 680 -21.26 -19.59 -11.57
CA LEU A 680 -20.65 -18.78 -12.63
C LEU A 680 -20.93 -19.44 -13.98
N LEU A 681 -21.47 -18.69 -14.92
CA LEU A 681 -21.84 -19.17 -16.25
C LEU A 681 -21.04 -18.43 -17.32
N VAL A 682 -20.52 -19.17 -18.30
CA VAL A 682 -19.78 -18.57 -19.43
C VAL A 682 -20.25 -19.19 -20.74
N SER A 683 -20.41 -18.36 -21.77
CA SER A 683 -20.69 -18.82 -23.14
C SER A 683 -19.42 -19.23 -23.87
N GLU A 684 -19.47 -20.37 -24.56
CA GLU A 684 -18.38 -20.80 -25.43
C GLU A 684 -18.13 -19.81 -26.58
N GLU A 685 -19.19 -19.22 -27.12
CA GLU A 685 -19.09 -18.26 -28.21
C GLU A 685 -18.39 -16.98 -27.78
N SER A 686 -18.61 -16.51 -26.53
CA SER A 686 -17.89 -15.38 -25.93
C SER A 686 -16.41 -15.69 -25.74
N VAL A 687 -16.08 -16.90 -25.27
CA VAL A 687 -14.67 -17.35 -25.14
C VAL A 687 -14.02 -17.51 -26.52
N SER A 688 -14.76 -17.98 -27.52
CA SER A 688 -14.25 -18.07 -28.89
C SER A 688 -14.01 -16.70 -29.50
N ASP A 689 -14.88 -15.73 -29.26
CA ASP A 689 -14.68 -14.35 -29.71
C ASP A 689 -13.46 -13.71 -29.03
N LEU A 690 -13.32 -13.88 -27.71
CA LEU A 690 -12.12 -13.46 -26.99
C LEU A 690 -10.84 -14.06 -27.59
N ASN A 691 -10.84 -15.37 -27.88
CA ASN A 691 -9.69 -16.01 -28.53
C ASN A 691 -9.39 -15.43 -29.92
N LYS A 692 -10.41 -15.05 -30.69
CA LYS A 692 -10.22 -14.38 -31.99
C LYS A 692 -9.55 -13.02 -31.82
N ARG A 693 -10.00 -12.22 -30.86
CA ARG A 693 -9.41 -10.91 -30.52
C ARG A 693 -7.97 -11.04 -30.03
N LEU A 694 -7.69 -12.04 -29.19
CA LEU A 694 -6.32 -12.35 -28.75
C LEU A 694 -5.43 -12.86 -29.88
N SER A 695 -6.01 -13.49 -30.91
CA SER A 695 -5.28 -13.99 -32.08
C SER A 695 -5.02 -12.90 -33.13
N SER A 696 -5.77 -11.79 -33.15
CA SER A 696 -5.48 -10.65 -34.02
C SER A 696 -4.34 -9.76 -33.50
N ASP A 697 -4.08 -9.79 -32.18
CA ASP A 697 -3.12 -8.93 -31.48
C ASP A 697 -1.75 -9.59 -31.21
N VAL A 698 -1.32 -10.58 -32.00
CA VAL A 698 -0.17 -11.48 -31.64
C VAL A 698 1.11 -10.74 -31.22
N GLN A 699 1.25 -10.50 -29.90
CA GLN A 699 2.54 -10.58 -29.20
C GLN A 699 2.88 -12.06 -29.08
N LYS A 700 3.97 -12.48 -29.73
CA LYS A 700 4.50 -13.84 -29.64
C LYS A 700 4.80 -14.18 -28.17
N GLY A 701 4.20 -15.24 -27.65
CA GLY A 701 4.60 -15.82 -26.36
C GLY A 701 6.03 -16.39 -26.39
N ILE A 702 6.55 -16.74 -25.22
CA ILE A 702 7.95 -17.19 -24.97
C ILE A 702 8.40 -18.38 -25.84
N CYS A 703 7.46 -19.18 -26.38
CA CYS A 703 7.73 -20.33 -27.26
C CYS A 703 7.19 -20.20 -28.71
N GLY A 704 6.74 -19.01 -29.12
CA GLY A 704 6.30 -18.78 -30.50
C GLY A 704 4.98 -19.46 -30.92
N THR A 705 4.18 -19.95 -29.96
CA THR A 705 2.86 -20.55 -30.21
C THR A 705 1.73 -19.60 -29.84
N ALA A 706 0.63 -19.59 -30.61
CA ALA A 706 -0.55 -18.78 -30.32
C ALA A 706 -1.19 -19.21 -28.98
N MET A 707 -1.42 -18.26 -28.08
CA MET A 707 -2.01 -18.54 -26.77
C MET A 707 -3.53 -18.66 -26.91
N GLN A 708 -4.08 -19.86 -26.75
CA GLN A 708 -5.52 -20.09 -26.73
C GLN A 708 -6.02 -20.22 -25.29
N ILE A 709 -7.00 -19.39 -24.92
CA ILE A 709 -7.65 -19.39 -23.61
C ILE A 709 -8.85 -20.35 -23.63
N ASN A 710 -8.89 -21.29 -22.69
CA ASN A 710 -10.05 -22.17 -22.50
C ASN A 710 -11.04 -21.55 -21.51
N ALA A 711 -12.35 -21.82 -21.66
CA ALA A 711 -13.40 -21.41 -20.73
C ALA A 711 -13.08 -21.78 -19.26
N SER A 712 -12.37 -22.89 -19.04
CA SER A 712 -11.93 -23.32 -17.70
C SER A 712 -11.04 -22.31 -16.96
N ARG A 713 -10.39 -21.38 -17.68
CA ARG A 713 -9.60 -20.29 -17.07
C ARG A 713 -10.46 -19.30 -16.28
N PHE A 714 -11.73 -19.14 -16.65
CA PHE A 714 -12.71 -18.33 -15.93
C PHE A 714 -13.32 -19.10 -14.75
N ARG A 715 -13.01 -20.39 -14.63
CA ARG A 715 -13.53 -21.30 -13.61
C ARG A 715 -15.07 -21.31 -13.49
N PRO A 716 -15.82 -21.40 -14.62
CA PRO A 716 -17.26 -21.41 -14.60
C PRO A 716 -17.78 -22.72 -14.00
N ASN A 717 -18.92 -22.65 -13.32
CA ASN A 717 -19.69 -23.83 -12.98
C ASN A 717 -20.46 -24.35 -14.19
N LEU A 718 -20.93 -23.47 -15.07
CA LEU A 718 -21.74 -23.82 -16.24
C LEU A 718 -21.14 -23.23 -17.51
N VAL A 719 -20.94 -24.06 -18.54
CA VAL A 719 -20.57 -23.58 -19.88
C VAL A 719 -21.75 -23.83 -20.82
N VAL A 720 -22.20 -22.80 -21.52
CA VAL A 720 -23.33 -22.86 -22.46
C VAL A 720 -22.88 -22.62 -23.90
N SER A 721 -23.68 -23.08 -24.86
CA SER A 721 -23.47 -22.83 -26.29
C SER A 721 -24.81 -22.70 -27.04
N GLY A 722 -24.77 -22.15 -28.25
CA GLY A 722 -25.93 -21.95 -29.13
C GLY A 722 -26.33 -20.49 -29.33
N GLY A 723 -25.60 -19.55 -28.73
CA GLY A 723 -25.87 -18.10 -28.80
C GLY A 723 -24.94 -17.34 -29.74
N ARG A 724 -25.13 -16.02 -29.82
CA ARG A 724 -24.08 -15.09 -30.27
C ARG A 724 -23.13 -14.81 -29.09
N PRO A 725 -21.86 -14.43 -29.37
CA PRO A 725 -20.97 -13.95 -28.33
C PRO A 725 -21.64 -12.83 -27.51
N TYR A 726 -21.57 -12.94 -26.19
CA TYR A 726 -22.10 -12.01 -25.18
C TYR A 726 -23.64 -11.93 -25.10
N ASP A 727 -24.38 -12.85 -25.72
CA ASP A 727 -25.84 -12.93 -25.54
C ASP A 727 -26.23 -13.12 -24.07
N GLU A 728 -25.38 -13.82 -23.31
CA GLU A 728 -25.60 -14.12 -21.90
C GLU A 728 -25.64 -12.85 -21.03
N ASP A 729 -24.94 -11.78 -21.40
CA ASP A 729 -24.93 -10.50 -20.65
C ASP A 729 -26.32 -9.85 -20.54
N GLY A 730 -27.21 -10.17 -21.50
CA GLY A 730 -28.58 -9.69 -21.54
C GLY A 730 -29.58 -10.54 -20.76
N TRP A 731 -29.16 -11.69 -20.20
CA TRP A 731 -30.07 -12.60 -19.50
C TRP A 731 -30.45 -12.00 -18.14
N ARG A 732 -31.75 -12.04 -17.81
CA ARG A 732 -32.26 -11.59 -16.51
C ARG A 732 -32.55 -12.74 -15.56
N HIS A 733 -32.99 -13.87 -16.10
CA HIS A 733 -33.35 -15.05 -15.33
C HIS A 733 -32.90 -16.32 -16.05
N ILE A 734 -32.45 -17.30 -15.27
CA ILE A 734 -32.11 -18.63 -15.76
C ILE A 734 -32.81 -19.69 -14.91
N ARG A 735 -33.30 -20.75 -15.55
CA ARG A 735 -33.89 -21.90 -14.85
C ARG A 735 -32.92 -23.07 -14.87
N ILE A 736 -32.51 -23.54 -13.69
CA ILE A 736 -31.61 -24.70 -13.55
C ILE A 736 -32.37 -25.77 -12.76
N GLY A 737 -32.65 -26.90 -13.42
CA GLY A 737 -33.56 -27.91 -12.89
C GLY A 737 -34.96 -27.33 -12.64
N ASN A 738 -35.48 -27.47 -11.42
CA ASN A 738 -36.78 -26.95 -11.01
C ASN A 738 -36.70 -25.59 -10.28
N LYS A 739 -35.53 -24.95 -10.25
CA LYS A 739 -35.31 -23.67 -9.55
C LYS A 739 -35.04 -22.53 -10.55
N TYR A 740 -35.53 -21.34 -10.22
CA TYR A 740 -35.29 -20.10 -10.96
C TYR A 740 -34.24 -19.26 -10.26
N PHE A 741 -33.31 -18.70 -11.03
CA PHE A 741 -32.20 -17.88 -10.56
C PHE A 741 -32.24 -16.54 -11.29
N SER A 742 -31.98 -15.46 -10.57
CA SER A 742 -31.73 -14.16 -11.21
C SER A 742 -30.27 -14.04 -11.62
N VAL A 743 -30.05 -13.41 -12.76
CA VAL A 743 -28.73 -13.21 -13.34
C VAL A 743 -28.21 -11.83 -12.95
N SER A 744 -27.01 -11.78 -12.38
CA SER A 744 -26.32 -10.52 -12.09
C SER A 744 -25.19 -10.32 -13.11
N SER A 745 -25.32 -9.35 -14.01
CA SER A 745 -24.22 -8.90 -14.88
C SER A 745 -23.45 -7.74 -14.21
N ASN A 746 -22.17 -7.57 -14.57
CA ASN A 746 -21.26 -6.56 -13.99
C ASN A 746 -21.66 -5.08 -14.23
N ASN A 747 -22.82 -4.83 -14.85
CA ASN A 747 -23.45 -3.52 -14.98
C ASN A 747 -24.78 -3.53 -14.23
N LEU A 748 -24.82 -3.02 -12.99
CA LEU A 748 -26.06 -2.89 -12.22
C LEU A 748 -26.69 -1.50 -12.39
N PRO A 749 -27.91 -1.38 -12.95
CA PRO A 749 -28.86 -0.35 -12.56
C PRO A 749 -29.60 -0.77 -11.28
N ASN A 750 -29.92 0.21 -10.43
CA ASN A 750 -30.45 0.09 -9.06
C ASN A 750 -31.90 -0.46 -8.89
N ASP A 751 -32.47 -1.20 -9.85
CA ASP A 751 -33.86 -1.68 -9.73
C ASP A 751 -33.92 -3.20 -9.52
N LEU A 752 -33.87 -3.63 -8.25
CA LEU A 752 -34.21 -5.01 -7.85
C LEU A 752 -35.65 -5.03 -7.31
N THR A 753 -36.58 -5.51 -8.14
CA THR A 753 -37.94 -5.90 -7.71
C THR A 753 -38.02 -7.40 -7.43
N GLU A 754 -38.89 -7.72 -6.46
CA GLU A 754 -39.08 -9.00 -5.77
C GLU A 754 -39.21 -10.24 -6.67
N GLN A 755 -38.51 -11.35 -6.32
CA GLN A 755 -39.10 -12.71 -6.14
C GLN A 755 -38.09 -13.89 -6.10
N SER A 756 -36.79 -13.73 -6.36
CA SER A 756 -35.87 -14.89 -6.38
C SER A 756 -34.74 -14.82 -5.34
N SER A 757 -34.69 -15.81 -4.45
CA SER A 757 -33.66 -15.99 -3.40
C SER A 757 -32.35 -16.62 -3.90
N CYS A 758 -32.12 -16.74 -5.21
CA CYS A 758 -30.98 -17.46 -5.78
C CYS A 758 -30.36 -16.68 -6.97
N TYR A 759 -29.03 -16.70 -7.11
CA TYR A 759 -28.28 -15.88 -8.08
C TYR A 759 -27.31 -16.68 -8.95
N CYS A 760 -27.19 -16.30 -10.22
CA CYS A 760 -26.19 -16.77 -11.17
C CYS A 760 -25.39 -15.56 -11.69
N ALA A 761 -24.06 -15.60 -11.59
CA ALA A 761 -23.18 -14.61 -12.20
C ALA A 761 -22.78 -15.06 -13.61
N ILE A 762 -22.57 -14.08 -14.49
CA ILE A 762 -22.11 -14.26 -15.86
C ILE A 762 -20.73 -13.63 -16.00
#